data_AF-A0A1V3J1J1-F1
#
_entry.id   AF-A0A1V3J1J1-F1
#
_cell.length_a   1.000
_cell.length_b   1.000
_cell.length_c   1.000
_cell.angle_alpha   90.00
_cell.angle_beta   90.00
_cell.angle_gamma   90.00
#
_symmetry.space_group_name_H-M   'P 1'
#
loop_
_entity.id
_entity.type
_entity.pdbx_description
1 polymer ?
#
loop_
_entity_poly.entity_id
_entity_poly.type
_entity_poly.pdbx_seq_one_letter_code
_entity_poly.pdbx_strand_id
1 'polypeptide(L)'
;MSELKFEKTLIEYLCTGTITTPENEISEPTADYIVRTKLWQYEPNIKTTEQLWENFKQILEKLNQKTLDRPLSAVEFAQVKRTISNLSTPYAAGQFLYGTNGISQIEIDLDDDRHVFLTVFDQKQIGAGDTVYQIVNQIKRPAVIAGKENRCFDTTLLINGLPIIQIEEKKETRDINEALNQMHQYIAENQYSDIFSTLQILIAITPNNVKYMANTTADRFNKDFAFNWQRQSDNKPVYKWKEFADSMLSIPMAHQMATNYMILDGTPNKQALKVMRPYQVYATRRVMDKLKRADFDQALNKLGYIWHTTGSGKTITSFKTAWLASRSPKVDKVVFLVDRIALTTQTNENYRAYDPDATEDSLGTVLDTNNTTDLNRKLHSKGSQIIITSVQKLDTLVKRASFKAPEKNIVFIVDEAHRSTGSENFNAIQKAFKHSAWIGYTGTPMFDETTKGLRTEDIFGELLHAYTIREAIADRNVLGFKVDFETTISEKSMKEDHLPKFYRRKYPNWSEEQIASKIANLTQQDMDDSIEPSFYDENEEHVKLVVADIFKHWKNRSNWDNKRHCGRYNALLTTHVGGGKASTPMAMMYFREFQRVNKVRSENGEFLLKVAVTFSQNTSNNDTMLETNQGLFEAIQHYNKEFGTNFTMSEVSAYTQDVTSRLNRTAADKQYLDLVIVVDQLLTGFDAPELNTLYVDRTLKGAGLIQAYSRTNRVADMREKPWGRIINYRWPAHNEKLMNEALSIYANKDSAKLSDEERKITNVKDNITAPKYEELLKDTKRVVEELREITDNFSQLPPSEAKKWEMLEQLRIYTANIAKIKQYSTEDENGEIIGFDYDNPDKLIYELGMTGEEESMLTNTLTNELKLHLAKKRNVPVMQIELQMTHVKDVEINYDYLTELITTLLKQIEAGETEKAKETQKELEKFANGLEDRSFASRISGAAKAIIKGFFKLKDAFKQDGVSIVEQANHASQDQQFLDFRLQWGLTEILTNAQLRQLFAKHQFQQKDLDDNDQLTDLIKQASITYPELAQNNDVKKLTKMKYRNQLRNAIYELADDFVGE
;
A
#
# COMPACT_ATOMS: atom_id res chain seq x y z
N MET A 1 0.81 -27.73 19.89
CA MET A 1 0.23 -28.69 18.92
C MET A 1 1.17 -28.80 17.73
N SER A 2 1.43 -29.99 17.15
CA SER A 2 2.19 -30.09 15.89
C SER A 2 1.34 -29.57 14.71
N GLU A 3 1.99 -29.17 13.61
CA GLU A 3 1.31 -28.69 12.40
C GLU A 3 0.33 -29.73 11.85
N LEU A 4 0.77 -30.98 11.67
CA LEU A 4 -0.08 -32.07 11.20
C LEU A 4 -1.28 -32.36 12.12
N LYS A 5 -1.13 -32.16 13.43
CA LYS A 5 -2.26 -32.30 14.38
C LYS A 5 -3.23 -31.13 14.26
N PHE A 6 -2.71 -29.92 14.03
CA PHE A 6 -3.53 -28.73 13.84
C PHE A 6 -4.32 -28.80 12.54
N GLU A 7 -3.67 -29.17 11.44
CA GLU A 7 -4.29 -29.45 10.14
C GLU A 7 -5.46 -30.43 10.28
N LYS A 8 -5.22 -31.61 10.88
CA LYS A 8 -6.27 -32.60 11.10
C LYS A 8 -7.45 -32.04 11.91
N THR A 9 -7.15 -31.27 12.96
CA THR A 9 -8.19 -30.64 13.81
C THR A 9 -9.01 -29.61 13.03
N LEU A 10 -8.37 -28.82 12.16
CA LEU A 10 -9.04 -27.85 11.29
C LEU A 10 -9.98 -28.55 10.29
N ILE A 11 -9.49 -29.60 9.62
CA ILE A 11 -10.27 -30.37 8.65
C ILE A 11 -11.48 -31.02 9.33
N GLU A 12 -11.27 -31.70 10.47
CA GLU A 12 -12.35 -32.29 11.26
C GLU A 12 -13.40 -31.24 11.66
N TYR A 13 -12.97 -30.03 12.02
CA TYR A 13 -13.88 -28.92 12.39
C TYR A 13 -14.73 -28.42 11.22
N LEU A 14 -14.16 -28.33 10.02
CA LEU A 14 -14.87 -27.88 8.82
C LEU A 14 -15.84 -28.93 8.28
N CYS A 15 -15.61 -30.21 8.56
CA CYS A 15 -16.43 -31.33 8.11
C CYS A 15 -17.55 -31.71 9.11
N THR A 16 -17.58 -31.10 10.30
CA THR A 16 -18.53 -31.44 11.37
C THR A 16 -19.32 -30.21 11.83
N GLY A 17 -20.56 -30.37 12.27
CA GLY A 17 -21.41 -29.29 12.79
C GLY A 17 -22.88 -29.42 12.35
N THR A 18 -23.74 -28.55 12.87
CA THR A 18 -25.17 -28.52 12.52
C THR A 18 -25.40 -27.70 11.26
N ILE A 19 -26.16 -28.25 10.30
CA ILE A 19 -26.63 -27.54 9.11
C ILE A 19 -28.01 -26.96 9.41
N THR A 20 -28.26 -25.72 9.04
CA THR A 20 -29.57 -25.07 9.20
C THR A 20 -30.38 -25.20 7.91
N THR A 21 -31.59 -25.74 8.00
CA THR A 21 -32.56 -25.82 6.89
C THR A 21 -33.60 -24.70 7.01
N PRO A 22 -34.26 -24.28 5.92
CA PRO A 22 -35.29 -23.22 5.95
C PRO A 22 -36.47 -23.50 6.91
N GLU A 23 -36.73 -24.77 7.23
CA GLU A 23 -37.82 -25.20 8.13
C GLU A 23 -37.48 -25.06 9.62
N ASN A 24 -36.19 -24.88 9.95
CA ASN A 24 -35.68 -24.73 11.31
C ASN A 24 -35.37 -23.26 11.68
N GLU A 25 -36.03 -22.28 11.05
CA GLU A 25 -36.00 -20.87 11.47
C GLU A 25 -36.76 -20.68 12.80
N ILE A 26 -36.29 -21.33 13.87
CA ILE A 26 -36.58 -20.91 15.23
C ILE A 26 -35.71 -19.69 15.50
N SER A 27 -36.28 -18.68 16.16
CA SER A 27 -35.60 -17.44 16.55
C SER A 27 -34.46 -17.72 17.54
N GLU A 28 -33.35 -18.28 17.07
CA GLU A 28 -32.09 -18.18 17.79
C GLU A 28 -31.59 -16.74 17.66
N PRO A 29 -31.13 -16.13 18.76
CA PRO A 29 -30.56 -14.79 18.71
C PRO A 29 -29.45 -14.80 17.67
N THR A 30 -29.45 -13.80 16.78
CA THR A 30 -28.48 -13.63 15.70
C THR A 30 -27.07 -13.91 16.22
N ALA A 31 -26.56 -15.10 16.00
CA ALA A 31 -25.18 -15.40 16.34
C ALA A 31 -24.31 -14.44 15.53
N ASP A 32 -23.22 -13.95 16.11
CA ASP A 32 -22.19 -13.17 15.39
C ASP A 32 -21.53 -13.96 14.24
N TYR A 33 -21.94 -15.22 14.02
CA TYR A 33 -21.40 -16.18 13.07
C TYR A 33 -22.41 -16.58 11.99
N ILE A 34 -21.88 -17.08 10.88
CA ILE A 34 -22.66 -17.39 9.68
C ILE A 34 -23.34 -18.74 9.84
N VAL A 35 -24.62 -18.77 9.49
CA VAL A 35 -25.43 -19.99 9.48
C VAL A 35 -24.90 -20.95 8.39
N ARG A 36 -24.48 -22.15 8.80
CA ARG A 36 -23.91 -23.16 7.89
C ARG A 36 -25.00 -23.82 7.06
N THR A 37 -24.88 -23.76 5.74
CA THR A 37 -25.86 -24.37 4.81
C THR A 37 -25.40 -25.69 4.20
N LYS A 38 -24.08 -25.94 4.15
CA LYS A 38 -23.48 -27.24 3.82
C LYS A 38 -22.19 -27.44 4.63
N LEU A 39 -21.78 -28.69 4.77
CA LEU A 39 -20.48 -29.08 5.33
C LEU A 39 -19.51 -29.40 4.20
N TRP A 40 -18.23 -29.24 4.48
CA TRP A 40 -17.17 -29.70 3.60
C TRP A 40 -17.01 -31.22 3.66
N GLN A 41 -16.67 -31.85 2.53
CA GLN A 41 -16.36 -33.28 2.45
C GLN A 41 -14.85 -33.50 2.40
N TYR A 42 -14.29 -34.23 3.36
CA TYR A 42 -12.86 -34.55 3.37
C TYR A 42 -12.52 -35.72 2.43
N GLU A 43 -11.55 -35.52 1.54
CA GLU A 43 -11.04 -36.50 0.59
C GLU A 43 -9.57 -36.87 0.90
N PRO A 44 -9.32 -37.77 1.88
CA PRO A 44 -7.97 -38.07 2.36
C PRO A 44 -7.08 -38.75 1.32
N ASN A 45 -7.65 -39.40 0.31
CA ASN A 45 -6.92 -40.22 -0.66
C ASN A 45 -6.34 -39.42 -1.84
N ILE A 46 -6.76 -38.17 -2.01
CA ILE A 46 -6.26 -37.28 -3.06
C ILE A 46 -5.00 -36.59 -2.54
N LYS A 47 -3.85 -36.93 -3.11
CA LYS A 47 -2.50 -36.49 -2.72
C LYS A 47 -1.62 -36.00 -3.88
N THR A 48 -2.03 -36.21 -5.13
CA THR A 48 -1.27 -35.78 -6.31
C THR A 48 -2.12 -34.95 -7.27
N THR A 49 -1.44 -34.24 -8.18
CA THR A 49 -2.08 -33.45 -9.23
C THR A 49 -2.97 -34.31 -10.14
N GLU A 50 -2.56 -35.53 -10.47
CA GLU A 50 -3.32 -36.45 -11.33
C GLU A 50 -4.62 -36.90 -10.65
N GLN A 51 -4.58 -37.14 -9.34
CA GLN A 51 -5.77 -37.51 -8.57
C GLN A 51 -6.75 -36.33 -8.45
N LEU A 52 -6.25 -35.11 -8.34
CA LEU A 52 -7.09 -33.90 -8.39
C LEU A 52 -7.79 -33.77 -9.74
N TRP A 53 -7.06 -33.99 -10.84
CA TRP A 53 -7.64 -33.99 -12.18
C TRP A 53 -8.71 -35.06 -12.38
N GLU A 54 -8.49 -36.26 -11.86
CA GLU A 54 -9.48 -37.34 -11.93
C GLU A 54 -10.75 -37.02 -11.12
N ASN A 55 -10.59 -36.47 -9.91
CA ASN A 55 -11.73 -36.01 -9.11
C ASN A 55 -12.51 -34.90 -9.83
N PHE A 56 -11.80 -33.92 -10.40
CA PHE A 56 -12.43 -32.84 -11.18
C PHE A 56 -13.18 -33.39 -12.39
N LYS A 57 -12.59 -34.35 -13.12
CA LYS A 57 -13.22 -34.99 -14.29
C LYS A 57 -14.58 -35.60 -13.93
N GLN A 58 -14.62 -36.40 -12.85
CA GLN A 58 -15.84 -37.08 -12.41
C GLN A 58 -16.95 -36.08 -12.02
N ILE A 59 -16.57 -34.99 -11.35
CA ILE A 59 -17.52 -33.93 -10.99
C ILE A 59 -18.01 -33.19 -12.24
N LEU A 60 -17.11 -32.86 -13.16
CA LEU A 60 -17.45 -32.18 -14.41
C LEU A 60 -18.43 -33.00 -15.26
N GLU A 61 -18.17 -34.30 -15.41
CA GLU A 61 -19.06 -35.22 -16.13
C GLU A 61 -20.44 -35.29 -15.46
N LYS A 62 -20.48 -35.35 -14.13
CA LYS A 62 -21.73 -35.38 -13.36
C LYS A 62 -22.54 -34.09 -13.54
N LEU A 63 -21.89 -32.93 -13.52
CA LEU A 63 -22.56 -31.64 -13.72
C LEU A 63 -23.12 -31.48 -15.14
N ASN A 64 -22.54 -32.17 -16.12
CA ASN A 64 -22.86 -32.03 -17.54
C ASN A 64 -23.52 -33.26 -18.16
N GLN A 65 -24.20 -34.10 -17.36
CA GLN A 65 -24.90 -35.31 -17.85
C GLN A 65 -26.00 -35.04 -18.89
N LYS A 66 -26.51 -33.80 -18.95
CA LYS A 66 -27.49 -33.40 -19.99
C LYS A 66 -26.83 -33.10 -21.34
N THR A 67 -25.53 -32.81 -21.33
CA THR A 67 -24.73 -32.46 -22.51
C THR A 67 -23.92 -33.66 -22.99
N LEU A 68 -23.47 -34.51 -22.06
CA LEU A 68 -22.60 -35.67 -22.32
C LEU A 68 -23.41 -36.97 -22.29
N ASP A 69 -23.35 -37.73 -23.38
CA ASP A 69 -23.97 -39.06 -23.47
C ASP A 69 -23.05 -40.19 -22.99
N ARG A 70 -21.75 -39.88 -22.81
CA ARG A 70 -20.71 -40.79 -22.33
C ARG A 70 -19.64 -40.02 -21.53
N PRO A 71 -18.83 -40.70 -20.70
CA PRO A 71 -17.67 -40.09 -20.06
C PRO A 71 -16.68 -39.52 -21.07
N LEU A 72 -15.95 -38.47 -20.68
CA LEU A 72 -14.98 -37.81 -21.55
C LEU A 72 -13.79 -38.73 -21.83
N SER A 73 -13.38 -38.77 -23.09
CA SER A 73 -12.16 -39.46 -23.51
C SER A 73 -10.91 -38.73 -22.98
N ALA A 74 -9.75 -39.37 -23.08
CA ALA A 74 -8.49 -38.75 -22.66
C ALA A 74 -8.14 -37.51 -23.51
N VAL A 75 -8.55 -37.50 -24.78
CA VAL A 75 -8.30 -36.39 -25.72
C VAL A 75 -9.27 -35.24 -25.45
N GLU A 76 -10.55 -35.53 -25.28
CA GLU A 76 -11.59 -34.55 -24.91
C GLU A 76 -11.22 -33.85 -23.58
N PHE A 77 -10.84 -34.63 -22.56
CA PHE A 77 -10.45 -34.06 -21.27
C PHE A 77 -9.09 -33.34 -21.30
N ALA A 78 -8.19 -33.67 -22.21
CA ALA A 78 -6.94 -32.92 -22.39
C ALA A 78 -7.21 -31.48 -22.86
N GLN A 79 -8.28 -31.24 -23.63
CA GLN A 79 -8.70 -29.88 -24.00
C GLN A 79 -9.12 -29.08 -22.75
N VAL A 80 -9.90 -29.70 -21.85
CA VAL A 80 -10.29 -29.12 -20.56
C VAL A 80 -9.07 -28.76 -19.71
N LYS A 81 -8.13 -29.71 -19.55
CA LYS A 81 -6.87 -29.46 -18.84
C LYS A 81 -6.13 -28.27 -19.44
N ARG A 82 -5.94 -28.25 -20.76
CA ARG A 82 -5.26 -27.16 -21.46
C ARG A 82 -5.88 -25.80 -21.18
N THR A 83 -7.21 -25.68 -21.21
CA THR A 83 -7.90 -24.41 -20.93
C THR A 83 -7.61 -23.90 -19.52
N ILE A 84 -7.68 -24.77 -18.51
CA ILE A 84 -7.41 -24.40 -17.11
C ILE A 84 -5.92 -24.14 -16.88
N SER A 85 -5.04 -25.00 -17.37
CA SER A 85 -3.59 -24.86 -17.17
C SER A 85 -3.01 -23.63 -17.88
N ASN A 86 -3.67 -23.11 -18.91
CA ASN A 86 -3.29 -21.89 -19.63
C ASN A 86 -3.67 -20.58 -18.90
N LEU A 87 -4.39 -20.66 -17.78
CA LEU A 87 -4.68 -19.48 -16.95
C LEU A 87 -3.38 -19.01 -16.30
N SER A 88 -2.71 -18.05 -16.95
CA SER A 88 -1.33 -17.64 -16.63
C SER A 88 -1.22 -16.68 -15.45
N THR A 89 -2.33 -16.10 -14.99
CA THR A 89 -2.36 -15.15 -13.87
C THR A 89 -3.58 -15.38 -12.98
N PRO A 90 -3.50 -15.03 -11.68
CA PRO A 90 -4.67 -15.08 -10.79
C PRO A 90 -5.84 -14.22 -11.28
N TYR A 91 -5.55 -13.13 -12.00
CA TYR A 91 -6.58 -12.30 -12.65
C TYR A 91 -7.33 -13.08 -13.74
N ALA A 92 -6.61 -13.75 -14.64
CA ALA A 92 -7.21 -14.59 -15.68
C ALA A 92 -8.01 -15.76 -15.08
N ALA A 93 -7.49 -16.36 -14.00
CA ALA A 93 -8.20 -17.39 -13.25
C ALA A 93 -9.50 -16.90 -12.64
N GLY A 94 -9.46 -15.70 -12.06
CA GLY A 94 -10.66 -15.03 -11.57
C GLY A 94 -11.65 -14.76 -12.71
N GLN A 95 -11.22 -14.21 -13.85
CA GLN A 95 -12.10 -14.02 -15.03
C GLN A 95 -12.75 -15.33 -15.48
N PHE A 96 -11.98 -16.42 -15.52
CA PHE A 96 -12.50 -17.75 -15.84
C PHE A 96 -13.59 -18.21 -14.87
N LEU A 97 -13.35 -18.11 -13.56
CA LEU A 97 -14.34 -18.48 -12.54
C LEU A 97 -15.56 -17.55 -12.54
N TYR A 98 -15.36 -16.29 -12.92
CA TYR A 98 -16.45 -15.36 -13.09
C TYR A 98 -17.38 -15.79 -14.22
N GLY A 99 -16.80 -16.13 -15.37
CA GLY A 99 -17.53 -16.58 -16.55
C GLY A 99 -18.50 -15.54 -17.10
N THR A 100 -19.14 -15.87 -18.22
CA THR A 100 -20.11 -14.97 -18.85
C THR A 100 -21.45 -15.08 -18.14
N ASN A 101 -22.04 -13.95 -17.73
CA ASN A 101 -23.30 -13.92 -16.95
C ASN A 101 -23.27 -14.73 -15.65
N GLY A 102 -22.09 -14.97 -15.07
CA GLY A 102 -21.91 -15.72 -13.82
C GLY A 102 -21.81 -17.23 -13.99
N ILE A 103 -21.71 -17.74 -15.22
CA ILE A 103 -21.53 -19.16 -15.52
C ILE A 103 -20.20 -19.33 -16.25
N SER A 104 -19.30 -20.12 -15.66
CA SER A 104 -18.04 -20.51 -16.27
C SER A 104 -18.24 -21.79 -17.08
N GLN A 105 -17.88 -21.74 -18.36
CA GLN A 105 -17.98 -22.87 -19.28
C GLN A 105 -16.66 -23.08 -20.01
N ILE A 106 -16.38 -24.32 -20.37
CA ILE A 106 -15.27 -24.69 -21.25
C ILE A 106 -15.84 -25.26 -22.54
N GLU A 107 -15.39 -24.69 -23.66
CA GLU A 107 -15.65 -25.18 -25.00
C GLU A 107 -14.72 -26.35 -25.33
N ILE A 108 -15.29 -27.46 -25.80
CA ILE A 108 -14.53 -28.62 -26.29
C ILE A 108 -15.19 -29.21 -27.54
N ASP A 109 -14.36 -29.86 -28.35
CA ASP A 109 -14.82 -30.74 -29.43
C ASP A 109 -14.80 -32.20 -28.94
N LEU A 110 -15.95 -32.87 -29.03
CA LEU A 110 -16.09 -34.28 -28.70
C LEU A 110 -15.56 -35.17 -29.83
N ASP A 111 -15.21 -36.42 -29.53
CA ASP A 111 -14.73 -37.39 -30.53
C ASP A 111 -15.83 -37.80 -31.54
N ASP A 112 -17.08 -37.34 -31.35
CA ASP A 112 -18.21 -37.49 -32.27
C ASP A 112 -18.48 -36.22 -33.13
N ASP A 113 -17.49 -35.33 -33.21
CA ASP A 113 -17.51 -34.05 -33.95
C ASP A 113 -18.53 -33.01 -33.44
N ARG A 114 -19.16 -33.24 -32.28
CA ARG A 114 -20.00 -32.21 -31.64
C ARG A 114 -19.15 -31.20 -30.88
N HIS A 115 -19.43 -29.93 -31.13
CA HIS A 115 -18.93 -28.83 -30.31
C HIS A 115 -19.87 -28.57 -29.13
N VAL A 116 -19.35 -28.64 -27.90
CA VAL A 116 -20.15 -28.51 -26.68
C VAL A 116 -19.54 -27.55 -25.66
N PHE A 117 -20.41 -26.97 -24.83
CA PHE A 117 -20.02 -26.13 -23.70
C PHE A 117 -20.25 -26.90 -22.40
N LEU A 118 -19.18 -27.18 -21.67
CA LEU A 118 -19.25 -27.83 -20.36
C LEU A 118 -19.27 -26.78 -19.26
N THR A 119 -20.33 -26.77 -18.45
CA THR A 119 -20.42 -25.91 -17.28
C THR A 119 -19.50 -26.42 -16.17
N VAL A 120 -18.57 -25.56 -15.75
CA VAL A 120 -17.58 -25.84 -14.70
C VAL A 120 -18.01 -25.23 -13.37
N PHE A 121 -18.54 -24.00 -13.44
CA PHE A 121 -18.87 -23.21 -12.26
C PHE A 121 -20.12 -22.37 -12.51
N ASP A 122 -21.05 -22.35 -11.56
CA ASP A 122 -22.24 -21.49 -11.59
C ASP A 122 -22.32 -20.68 -10.28
N GLN A 123 -22.13 -19.36 -10.39
CA GLN A 123 -22.13 -18.46 -9.24
C GLN A 123 -23.50 -18.34 -8.55
N LYS A 124 -24.59 -18.83 -9.16
CA LYS A 124 -25.92 -18.83 -8.54
C LYS A 124 -26.11 -20.02 -7.59
N GLN A 125 -25.33 -21.09 -7.73
CA GLN A 125 -25.47 -22.34 -6.96
C GLN A 125 -24.62 -22.35 -5.68
N ILE A 126 -24.78 -21.31 -4.84
CA ILE A 126 -24.02 -21.15 -3.59
C ILE A 126 -24.72 -21.89 -2.45
N GLY A 127 -24.02 -22.81 -1.79
CA GLY A 127 -24.54 -23.58 -0.66
C GLY A 127 -25.77 -24.44 -0.96
N ALA A 128 -26.15 -24.55 -2.23
CA ALA A 128 -27.32 -25.27 -2.75
C ALA A 128 -26.99 -25.91 -4.11
N GLY A 129 -27.95 -26.65 -4.68
CA GLY A 129 -27.81 -27.31 -5.97
C GLY A 129 -26.72 -28.38 -6.01
N ASP A 130 -26.18 -28.59 -7.21
CA ASP A 130 -25.21 -29.65 -7.53
C ASP A 130 -23.76 -29.28 -7.19
N THR A 131 -23.51 -28.10 -6.58
CA THR A 131 -22.16 -27.67 -6.19
C THR A 131 -21.58 -28.60 -5.13
N VAL A 132 -20.36 -29.08 -5.39
CA VAL A 132 -19.61 -30.02 -4.54
C VAL A 132 -18.51 -29.26 -3.79
N TYR A 133 -18.41 -29.46 -2.47
CA TYR A 133 -17.43 -28.83 -1.60
C TYR A 133 -16.53 -29.88 -0.97
N GLN A 134 -15.25 -29.89 -1.31
CA GLN A 134 -14.29 -30.89 -0.84
C GLN A 134 -13.08 -30.25 -0.16
N ILE A 135 -12.43 -31.01 0.72
CA ILE A 135 -11.14 -30.66 1.34
C ILE A 135 -10.14 -31.75 1.02
N VAL A 136 -8.97 -31.35 0.58
CA VAL A 136 -7.81 -32.23 0.43
C VAL A 136 -6.66 -31.68 1.28
N ASN A 137 -5.71 -32.53 1.61
CA ASN A 137 -4.52 -32.11 2.35
C ASN A 137 -3.26 -32.84 1.91
N GLN A 138 -2.09 -32.28 2.21
CA GLN A 138 -0.79 -32.85 1.93
C GLN A 138 -0.61 -33.21 0.44
N ILE A 139 -0.95 -32.26 -0.43
CA ILE A 139 -0.84 -32.42 -1.88
C ILE A 139 0.63 -32.30 -2.30
N LYS A 140 1.19 -33.38 -2.83
CA LYS A 140 2.56 -33.43 -3.32
C LYS A 140 2.65 -32.83 -4.72
N ARG A 141 3.51 -31.84 -4.87
CA ARG A 141 3.78 -31.12 -6.11
C ARG A 141 5.23 -31.32 -6.53
N PRO A 142 5.50 -31.92 -7.70
CA PRO A 142 6.85 -31.98 -8.24
C PRO A 142 7.45 -30.58 -8.45
N ALA A 143 8.77 -30.48 -8.44
CA ALA A 143 9.46 -29.25 -8.82
C ALA A 143 9.11 -28.85 -10.26
N VAL A 144 8.57 -27.65 -10.46
CA VAL A 144 8.28 -27.10 -11.79
C VAL A 144 9.53 -26.53 -12.44
N ILE A 145 10.40 -25.91 -11.64
CA ILE A 145 11.68 -25.34 -12.06
C ILE A 145 12.78 -26.37 -11.82
N ALA A 146 13.59 -26.63 -12.86
CA ALA A 146 14.73 -27.54 -12.76
C ALA A 146 15.67 -27.11 -11.62
N GLY A 147 16.13 -28.07 -10.81
CA GLY A 147 17.00 -27.82 -9.66
C GLY A 147 16.29 -27.36 -8.38
N LYS A 148 14.97 -27.16 -8.38
CA LYS A 148 14.19 -26.91 -7.15
C LYS A 148 13.69 -28.20 -6.52
N GLU A 149 13.28 -28.11 -5.25
CA GLU A 149 12.70 -29.23 -4.50
C GLU A 149 11.21 -29.41 -4.78
N ASN A 150 10.71 -30.63 -4.58
CA ASN A 150 9.28 -30.88 -4.56
C ASN A 150 8.62 -30.16 -3.39
N ARG A 151 7.37 -29.72 -3.58
CA ARG A 151 6.57 -29.04 -2.55
C ARG A 151 5.44 -29.94 -2.05
N CYS A 152 4.94 -29.63 -0.86
CA CYS A 152 3.76 -30.25 -0.28
C CYS A 152 2.86 -29.11 0.21
N PHE A 153 1.62 -29.08 -0.26
CA PHE A 153 0.63 -28.10 0.18
C PHE A 153 -0.19 -28.69 1.33
N ASP A 154 -0.36 -27.91 2.40
CA ASP A 154 -0.99 -28.38 3.64
C ASP A 154 -2.49 -28.66 3.45
N THR A 155 -3.36 -27.66 3.42
CA THR A 155 -4.81 -27.86 3.20
C THR A 155 -5.31 -27.07 1.99
N THR A 156 -6.10 -27.70 1.12
CA THR A 156 -6.72 -27.05 -0.03
C THR A 156 -8.23 -27.29 -0.03
N LEU A 157 -9.01 -26.21 -0.16
CA LEU A 157 -10.46 -26.28 -0.31
C LEU A 157 -10.85 -26.24 -1.79
N LEU A 158 -11.65 -27.21 -2.20
CA LEU A 158 -12.08 -27.42 -3.57
C LEU A 158 -13.57 -27.09 -3.74
N ILE A 159 -13.89 -26.35 -4.80
CA ILE A 159 -15.29 -26.13 -5.22
C ILE A 159 -15.45 -26.75 -6.61
N ASN A 160 -16.40 -27.67 -6.74
CA ASN A 160 -16.57 -28.53 -7.93
C ASN A 160 -15.27 -29.25 -8.35
N GLY A 161 -14.42 -29.62 -7.37
CA GLY A 161 -13.14 -30.29 -7.62
C GLY A 161 -11.98 -29.37 -8.03
N LEU A 162 -12.23 -28.07 -8.28
CA LEU A 162 -11.19 -27.09 -8.57
C LEU A 162 -10.56 -26.53 -7.27
N PRO A 163 -9.23 -26.38 -7.18
CA PRO A 163 -8.56 -25.67 -6.11
C PRO A 163 -8.92 -24.18 -6.09
N ILE A 164 -9.55 -23.71 -5.01
CA ILE A 164 -9.99 -22.31 -4.89
C ILE A 164 -9.32 -21.59 -3.73
N ILE A 165 -9.15 -22.27 -2.59
CA ILE A 165 -8.56 -21.70 -1.37
C ILE A 165 -7.41 -22.60 -0.92
N GLN A 166 -6.22 -22.01 -0.74
CA GLN A 166 -5.06 -22.68 -0.19
C GLN A 166 -4.82 -22.18 1.23
N ILE A 167 -4.63 -23.11 2.15
CA ILE A 167 -4.32 -22.85 3.55
C ILE A 167 -2.92 -23.40 3.83
N GLU A 168 -2.10 -22.59 4.49
CA GLU A 168 -0.78 -22.99 4.98
C GLU A 168 -0.77 -22.86 6.50
N GLU A 169 -0.56 -24.00 7.16
CA GLU A 169 -0.65 -24.14 8.60
C GLU A 169 0.73 -24.00 9.24
N LYS A 170 0.79 -23.32 10.38
CA LYS A 170 2.00 -23.28 11.22
C LYS A 170 1.65 -23.58 12.67
N LYS A 171 2.60 -24.18 13.39
CA LYS A 171 2.44 -24.40 14.84
C LYS A 171 2.35 -23.05 15.57
N GLU A 172 1.71 -23.06 16.73
CA GLU A 172 1.48 -21.88 17.58
C GLU A 172 2.73 -21.03 17.88
N THR A 173 3.91 -21.65 17.94
CA THR A 173 5.16 -20.96 18.27
C THR A 173 5.84 -20.30 17.06
N ARG A 174 5.25 -20.38 15.86
CA ARG A 174 5.81 -19.82 14.62
C ARG A 174 5.12 -18.50 14.30
N ASP A 175 5.86 -17.62 13.62
CA ASP A 175 5.29 -16.41 13.06
C ASP A 175 4.39 -16.75 11.87
N ILE A 176 3.21 -16.14 11.81
CA ILE A 176 2.24 -16.31 10.72
C ILE A 176 2.86 -15.93 9.35
N ASN A 177 3.81 -15.01 9.34
CA ASN A 177 4.50 -14.59 8.13
C ASN A 177 5.39 -15.69 7.54
N GLU A 178 5.78 -16.72 8.31
CA GLU A 178 6.48 -17.89 7.75
C GLU A 178 5.60 -18.62 6.72
N ALA A 179 4.30 -18.77 7.00
CA ALA A 179 3.33 -19.33 6.04
C ALA A 179 3.17 -18.43 4.80
N LEU A 180 3.10 -17.10 4.98
CA LEU A 180 3.02 -16.17 3.84
C LEU A 180 4.29 -16.21 2.97
N ASN A 181 5.47 -16.28 3.59
CA ASN A 181 6.75 -16.42 2.86
C ASN A 181 6.79 -17.73 2.06
N GLN A 182 6.29 -18.82 2.63
CA GLN A 182 6.22 -20.12 1.95
C GLN A 182 5.27 -20.07 0.75
N MET A 183 4.10 -19.43 0.90
CA MET A 183 3.20 -19.20 -0.23
C MET A 183 3.80 -18.26 -1.30
N HIS A 184 4.58 -17.25 -0.91
CA HIS A 184 5.32 -16.41 -1.86
C HIS A 184 6.33 -17.23 -2.66
N GLN A 185 7.05 -18.13 -1.99
CA GLN A 185 7.96 -19.07 -2.64
C GLN A 185 7.22 -19.99 -3.61
N TYR A 186 6.04 -20.50 -3.26
CA TYR A 186 5.22 -21.31 -4.17
C TYR A 186 4.84 -20.55 -5.43
N ILE A 187 4.49 -19.27 -5.32
CA ILE A 187 4.20 -18.42 -6.49
C ILE A 187 5.46 -18.24 -7.34
N ALA A 188 6.60 -17.90 -6.72
CA ALA A 188 7.87 -17.68 -7.43
C ALA A 188 8.39 -18.95 -8.13
N GLU A 189 8.08 -20.12 -7.60
CA GLU A 189 8.45 -21.42 -8.17
C GLU A 189 7.39 -21.98 -9.13
N ASN A 190 6.39 -21.18 -9.54
CA ASN A 190 5.29 -21.57 -10.42
C ASN A 190 4.51 -22.81 -9.93
N GLN A 191 4.41 -22.99 -8.62
CA GLN A 191 3.75 -24.16 -8.01
C GLN A 191 2.22 -24.07 -8.07
N TYR A 192 1.63 -22.87 -8.16
CA TYR A 192 0.20 -22.66 -8.41
C TYR A 192 -0.16 -22.66 -9.91
N SER A 193 0.43 -23.61 -10.65
CA SER A 193 0.15 -23.89 -12.05
C SER A 193 -0.68 -25.16 -12.22
N ASP A 194 -1.07 -25.48 -13.46
CA ASP A 194 -1.89 -26.64 -13.80
C ASP A 194 -3.29 -26.55 -13.15
N ILE A 195 -3.81 -27.59 -12.49
CA ILE A 195 -5.12 -27.51 -11.84
C ILE A 195 -5.18 -26.42 -10.74
N PHE A 196 -4.04 -26.05 -10.16
CA PHE A 196 -3.96 -24.96 -9.18
C PHE A 196 -4.01 -23.56 -9.81
N SER A 197 -4.01 -23.45 -11.14
CA SER A 197 -4.16 -22.16 -11.81
C SER A 197 -5.49 -21.47 -11.46
N THR A 198 -6.50 -22.18 -10.93
CA THR A 198 -7.77 -21.59 -10.48
C THR A 198 -7.73 -20.94 -9.10
N LEU A 199 -6.61 -21.04 -8.38
CA LEU A 199 -6.50 -20.61 -6.98
C LEU A 199 -6.75 -19.11 -6.80
N GLN A 200 -7.70 -18.75 -5.93
CA GLN A 200 -8.12 -17.36 -5.70
C GLN A 200 -7.65 -16.78 -4.37
N ILE A 201 -7.70 -17.56 -3.27
CA ILE A 201 -7.46 -17.06 -1.91
C ILE A 201 -6.35 -17.88 -1.25
N LEU A 202 -5.45 -17.16 -0.58
CA LEU A 202 -4.35 -17.68 0.22
C LEU A 202 -4.60 -17.39 1.70
N ILE A 203 -4.45 -18.38 2.56
CA ILE A 203 -4.70 -18.27 4.00
C ILE A 203 -3.49 -18.80 4.77
N ALA A 204 -2.85 -17.92 5.55
CA ALA A 204 -1.86 -18.30 6.54
C ALA A 204 -2.55 -18.46 7.88
N ILE A 205 -2.35 -19.60 8.56
CA ILE A 205 -3.06 -19.88 9.81
C ILE A 205 -2.17 -20.53 10.88
N THR A 206 -2.26 -20.01 12.10
CA THR A 206 -1.80 -20.65 13.34
C THR A 206 -2.98 -20.75 14.30
N PRO A 207 -2.87 -21.49 15.42
CA PRO A 207 -3.95 -21.54 16.40
C PRO A 207 -4.40 -20.17 16.97
N ASN A 208 -3.52 -19.16 16.95
CA ASN A 208 -3.75 -17.85 17.57
C ASN A 208 -3.57 -16.68 16.59
N ASN A 209 -3.43 -16.91 15.30
CA ASN A 209 -3.43 -15.84 14.31
C ASN A 209 -3.85 -16.37 12.95
N VAL A 210 -4.62 -15.58 12.21
CA VAL A 210 -5.06 -15.93 10.86
C VAL A 210 -4.95 -14.71 9.96
N LYS A 211 -4.32 -14.88 8.81
CA LYS A 211 -4.27 -13.86 7.75
C LYS A 211 -4.73 -14.46 6.43
N TYR A 212 -5.47 -13.69 5.65
CA TYR A 212 -5.91 -14.08 4.32
C TYR A 212 -5.60 -12.99 3.30
N MET A 213 -5.33 -13.38 2.06
CA MET A 213 -5.10 -12.47 0.93
C MET A 213 -5.60 -13.08 -0.38
N ALA A 214 -5.79 -12.24 -1.39
CA ALA A 214 -5.97 -12.71 -2.75
C ALA A 214 -4.66 -13.31 -3.28
N ASN A 215 -4.75 -14.33 -4.12
CA ASN A 215 -3.62 -14.84 -4.87
C ASN A 215 -3.08 -13.77 -5.83
N THR A 216 -1.78 -13.77 -6.06
CA THR A 216 -1.07 -12.71 -6.80
C THR A 216 0.16 -13.28 -7.50
N THR A 217 0.81 -12.46 -8.34
CA THR A 217 2.09 -12.78 -8.97
C THR A 217 3.25 -12.47 -8.02
N ALA A 218 4.40 -13.13 -8.21
CA ALA A 218 5.53 -13.04 -7.27
C ALA A 218 6.07 -11.60 -7.11
N ASP A 219 6.04 -10.80 -8.18
CA ASP A 219 6.47 -9.40 -8.22
C ASP A 219 5.52 -8.45 -7.46
N ARG A 220 4.26 -8.86 -7.26
CA ARG A 220 3.22 -8.08 -6.57
C ARG A 220 2.86 -8.66 -5.21
N PHE A 221 3.62 -9.63 -4.71
CA PHE A 221 3.39 -10.21 -3.40
C PHE A 221 3.75 -9.20 -2.31
N ASN A 222 2.75 -8.72 -1.59
CA ASN A 222 2.93 -7.80 -0.49
C ASN A 222 2.04 -8.22 0.70
N LYS A 223 2.68 -8.46 1.86
CA LYS A 223 2.04 -8.91 3.11
C LYS A 223 1.14 -7.85 3.73
N ASP A 224 1.24 -6.59 3.35
CA ASP A 224 0.34 -5.52 3.81
C ASP A 224 -1.10 -5.74 3.29
N PHE A 225 -1.26 -6.53 2.23
CA PHE A 225 -2.56 -6.97 1.71
C PHE A 225 -3.02 -8.32 2.31
N ALA A 226 -2.31 -8.84 3.32
CA ALA A 226 -2.74 -10.00 4.11
C ALA A 226 -3.47 -9.54 5.37
N PHE A 227 -4.80 -9.61 5.32
CA PHE A 227 -5.70 -9.05 6.32
C PHE A 227 -6.05 -10.07 7.40
N ASN A 228 -6.26 -9.58 8.62
CA ASN A 228 -7.00 -10.34 9.62
C ASN A 228 -8.51 -10.23 9.33
N TRP A 229 -9.25 -11.31 9.56
CA TRP A 229 -10.72 -11.22 9.59
C TRP A 229 -11.16 -10.38 10.79
N GLN A 230 -12.35 -9.80 10.74
CA GLN A 230 -12.87 -8.91 11.81
C GLN A 230 -14.26 -9.35 12.21
N ARG A 231 -14.55 -9.27 13.52
CA ARG A 231 -15.88 -9.51 14.04
C ARG A 231 -16.85 -8.45 13.54
N GLN A 232 -18.05 -8.89 13.20
CA GLN A 232 -19.09 -8.00 12.68
C GLN A 232 -19.66 -7.04 13.74
N SER A 233 -19.60 -7.43 15.02
CA SER A 233 -20.17 -6.69 16.14
C SER A 233 -19.31 -5.50 16.59
N ASP A 234 -17.98 -5.63 16.52
CA ASP A 234 -17.05 -4.63 17.06
C ASP A 234 -15.89 -4.25 16.12
N ASN A 235 -15.84 -4.79 14.90
CA ASN A 235 -14.74 -4.65 13.93
C ASN A 235 -13.36 -5.09 14.46
N LYS A 236 -13.28 -5.79 15.60
CA LYS A 236 -11.98 -6.22 16.14
C LYS A 236 -11.43 -7.41 15.36
N PRO A 237 -10.10 -7.53 15.21
CA PRO A 237 -9.47 -8.67 14.57
C PRO A 237 -9.83 -10.01 15.23
N VAL A 238 -10.08 -11.01 14.39
CA VAL A 238 -10.28 -12.41 14.74
C VAL A 238 -8.95 -13.14 14.63
N TYR A 239 -8.40 -13.51 15.78
CA TYR A 239 -7.13 -14.22 15.86
C TYR A 239 -7.29 -15.73 16.05
N LYS A 240 -8.40 -16.17 16.65
CA LYS A 240 -8.62 -17.59 16.94
C LYS A 240 -9.11 -18.32 15.69
N TRP A 241 -8.41 -19.40 15.33
CA TRP A 241 -8.68 -20.15 14.11
C TRP A 241 -10.12 -20.70 14.02
N LYS A 242 -10.72 -21.12 15.14
CA LYS A 242 -12.11 -21.64 15.16
C LYS A 242 -13.11 -20.57 14.77
N GLU A 243 -12.95 -19.39 15.36
CA GLU A 243 -13.79 -18.23 15.08
C GLU A 243 -13.64 -17.81 13.61
N PHE A 244 -12.42 -17.84 13.07
CA PHE A 244 -12.18 -17.62 11.64
C PHE A 244 -12.85 -18.70 10.76
N ALA A 245 -12.77 -19.96 11.16
CA ALA A 245 -13.39 -21.06 10.42
C ALA A 245 -14.93 -20.94 10.38
N ASP A 246 -15.55 -20.55 11.48
CA ASP A 246 -17.00 -20.30 11.57
C ASP A 246 -17.43 -19.07 10.76
N SER A 247 -16.59 -18.04 10.71
CA SER A 247 -16.93 -16.76 10.09
C SER A 247 -16.61 -16.67 8.60
N MET A 248 -15.55 -17.33 8.11
CA MET A 248 -15.07 -17.19 6.72
C MET A 248 -15.05 -18.53 5.97
N LEU A 249 -14.51 -19.60 6.58
CA LEU A 249 -14.35 -20.89 5.91
C LEU A 249 -15.65 -21.71 5.80
N SER A 250 -16.71 -21.31 6.50
CA SER A 250 -18.01 -21.98 6.46
C SER A 250 -18.77 -21.69 5.16
N ILE A 251 -19.54 -22.66 4.65
CA ILE A 251 -20.44 -22.47 3.51
C ILE A 251 -21.76 -21.85 4.01
N PRO A 252 -22.24 -20.74 3.41
CA PRO A 252 -21.92 -20.24 2.06
C PRO A 252 -20.78 -19.23 1.95
N MET A 253 -20.23 -18.72 3.06
CA MET A 253 -19.29 -17.60 3.04
C MET A 253 -18.01 -17.90 2.27
N ALA A 254 -17.38 -19.07 2.43
CA ALA A 254 -16.14 -19.37 1.71
C ALA A 254 -16.32 -19.35 0.19
N HIS A 255 -17.45 -19.87 -0.31
CA HIS A 255 -17.82 -19.77 -1.72
C HIS A 255 -18.04 -18.31 -2.11
N GLN A 256 -18.84 -17.57 -1.35
CA GLN A 256 -19.08 -16.14 -1.62
C GLN A 256 -17.78 -15.32 -1.61
N MET A 257 -16.84 -15.63 -0.72
CA MET A 257 -15.53 -14.99 -0.68
C MET A 257 -14.74 -15.24 -1.95
N ALA A 258 -14.80 -16.44 -2.53
CA ALA A 258 -14.13 -16.78 -3.77
C ALA A 258 -14.82 -16.23 -5.03
N THR A 259 -16.08 -15.76 -4.93
CA THR A 259 -16.87 -15.27 -6.07
C THR A 259 -17.42 -13.87 -5.83
N ASN A 260 -18.51 -13.78 -5.08
CA ASN A 260 -19.25 -12.56 -4.77
C ASN A 260 -18.47 -11.49 -4.00
N TYR A 261 -17.32 -11.80 -3.42
CA TYR A 261 -16.50 -10.84 -2.68
C TYR A 261 -15.04 -10.78 -3.18
N MET A 262 -14.81 -11.26 -4.40
CA MET A 262 -13.59 -10.97 -5.18
C MET A 262 -13.84 -9.78 -6.10
N ILE A 263 -12.78 -9.05 -6.44
CA ILE A 263 -12.78 -7.95 -7.41
C ILE A 263 -11.67 -8.23 -8.42
N LEU A 264 -12.05 -8.21 -9.70
CA LEU A 264 -11.12 -8.27 -10.81
C LEU A 264 -10.76 -6.85 -11.17
N ASP A 265 -9.55 -6.40 -10.86
CA ASP A 265 -9.08 -5.09 -11.27
C ASP A 265 -8.41 -5.21 -12.63
N GLY A 266 -9.13 -4.88 -13.70
CA GLY A 266 -8.68 -4.89 -15.08
C GLY A 266 -7.94 -3.63 -15.51
N THR A 267 -7.52 -2.77 -14.57
CA THR A 267 -6.78 -1.54 -14.90
C THR A 267 -5.57 -1.86 -15.78
N PRO A 268 -5.40 -1.20 -16.95
CA PRO A 268 -4.29 -1.47 -17.86
C PRO A 268 -2.94 -1.45 -17.17
N ASN A 269 -2.10 -2.47 -17.43
CA ASN A 269 -0.78 -2.69 -16.82
C ASN A 269 -0.79 -2.90 -15.29
N LYS A 270 -1.95 -2.89 -14.63
CA LYS A 270 -2.12 -3.08 -13.18
C LYS A 270 -3.14 -4.18 -12.84
N GLN A 271 -3.32 -5.13 -13.76
CA GLN A 271 -4.26 -6.23 -13.59
C GLN A 271 -4.03 -6.99 -12.30
N ALA A 272 -5.05 -7.09 -11.44
CA ALA A 272 -4.91 -7.69 -10.13
C ALA A 272 -6.21 -8.32 -9.65
N LEU A 273 -6.07 -9.41 -8.90
CA LEU A 273 -7.16 -9.99 -8.13
C LEU A 273 -7.15 -9.37 -6.73
N LYS A 274 -8.30 -8.87 -6.27
CA LYS A 274 -8.44 -8.29 -4.93
C LYS A 274 -9.54 -9.01 -4.16
N VAL A 275 -9.31 -9.27 -2.89
CA VAL A 275 -10.31 -9.83 -1.96
C VAL A 275 -10.89 -8.70 -1.12
N MET A 276 -12.22 -8.70 -0.93
CA MET A 276 -12.86 -7.71 -0.07
C MET A 276 -12.50 -7.92 1.41
N ARG A 277 -12.44 -6.80 2.14
CA ARG A 277 -12.23 -6.79 3.59
C ARG A 277 -13.54 -7.09 4.33
N PRO A 278 -13.49 -7.54 5.60
CA PRO A 278 -14.69 -8.02 6.30
C PRO A 278 -15.78 -6.95 6.41
N TYR A 279 -15.43 -5.69 6.73
CA TYR A 279 -16.41 -4.59 6.76
C TYR A 279 -17.07 -4.30 5.41
N GLN A 280 -16.36 -4.55 4.30
CA GLN A 280 -16.91 -4.39 2.94
C GLN A 280 -17.89 -5.53 2.63
N VAL A 281 -17.55 -6.76 3.03
CA VAL A 281 -18.41 -7.95 2.94
C VAL A 281 -19.69 -7.73 3.75
N TYR A 282 -19.59 -7.31 5.01
CA TYR A 282 -20.74 -7.07 5.88
C TYR A 282 -21.63 -5.94 5.38
N ALA A 283 -21.04 -4.83 4.91
CA ALA A 283 -21.78 -3.73 4.30
C ALA A 283 -22.58 -4.20 3.08
N THR A 284 -21.93 -4.88 2.14
CA THR A 284 -22.55 -5.40 0.91
C THR A 284 -23.65 -6.40 1.24
N ARG A 285 -23.38 -7.34 2.16
CA ARG A 285 -24.37 -8.35 2.59
C ARG A 285 -25.63 -7.70 3.17
N ARG A 286 -25.49 -6.74 4.10
CA ARG A 286 -26.63 -6.05 4.71
C ARG A 286 -27.48 -5.29 3.68
N VAL A 287 -26.84 -4.64 2.70
CA VAL A 287 -27.56 -4.00 1.59
C VAL A 287 -28.34 -5.03 0.77
N MET A 288 -27.72 -6.14 0.38
CA MET A 288 -28.39 -7.20 -0.38
C MET A 288 -29.54 -7.84 0.40
N ASP A 289 -29.40 -8.01 1.71
CA ASP A 289 -30.44 -8.56 2.59
C ASP A 289 -31.63 -7.60 2.75
N LYS A 290 -31.40 -6.28 2.75
CA LYS A 290 -32.47 -5.27 2.67
C LYS A 290 -33.14 -5.27 1.31
N LEU A 291 -32.36 -5.32 0.23
CA LEU A 291 -32.86 -5.34 -1.14
C LEU A 291 -33.73 -6.56 -1.43
N LYS A 292 -33.38 -7.76 -0.93
CA LYS A 292 -34.20 -8.97 -1.08
C LYS A 292 -35.60 -8.83 -0.47
N ARG A 293 -35.69 -8.12 0.66
CA ARG A 293 -36.92 -7.86 1.42
C ARG A 293 -37.67 -6.60 0.96
N ALA A 294 -37.08 -5.79 0.08
CA ALA A 294 -37.69 -4.58 -0.43
C ALA A 294 -38.95 -4.89 -1.24
N ASP A 295 -39.96 -4.04 -1.06
CA ASP A 295 -41.22 -4.09 -1.78
C ASP A 295 -41.28 -2.90 -2.75
N PHE A 296 -40.98 -3.16 -4.03
CA PHE A 296 -40.91 -2.12 -5.05
C PHE A 296 -42.28 -1.52 -5.41
N ASP A 297 -43.39 -2.06 -4.91
CA ASP A 297 -44.70 -1.45 -5.06
C ASP A 297 -44.93 -0.31 -4.06
N GLN A 298 -44.10 -0.22 -3.00
CA GLN A 298 -44.08 0.94 -2.13
C GLN A 298 -43.43 2.14 -2.84
N ALA A 299 -44.06 3.30 -2.70
CA ALA A 299 -43.69 4.51 -3.43
C ALA A 299 -42.25 5.01 -3.18
N LEU A 300 -41.60 4.62 -2.08
CA LEU A 300 -40.22 4.99 -1.79
C LEU A 300 -39.55 4.00 -0.82
N ASN A 301 -38.66 3.15 -1.32
CA ASN A 301 -37.87 2.26 -0.48
C ASN A 301 -36.55 2.91 -0.06
N LYS A 302 -36.44 3.27 1.22
CA LYS A 302 -35.21 3.77 1.85
C LYS A 302 -34.49 2.60 2.52
N LEU A 303 -33.54 1.97 1.83
CA LEU A 303 -32.93 0.72 2.29
C LEU A 303 -31.91 0.92 3.42
N GLY A 304 -31.29 2.10 3.49
CA GLY A 304 -30.31 2.51 4.49
C GLY A 304 -29.06 3.12 3.87
N TYR A 305 -28.07 3.41 4.71
CA TYR A 305 -26.78 3.94 4.26
C TYR A 305 -25.57 3.24 4.88
N ILE A 306 -24.44 3.33 4.18
CA ILE A 306 -23.14 2.81 4.57
C ILE A 306 -22.22 3.98 4.89
N TRP A 307 -21.71 4.00 6.12
CA TRP A 307 -20.72 4.96 6.57
C TRP A 307 -19.33 4.35 6.54
N HIS A 308 -18.62 4.55 5.44
CA HIS A 308 -17.25 4.06 5.26
C HIS A 308 -16.33 5.25 5.02
N THR A 309 -15.37 5.46 5.94
CA THR A 309 -14.44 6.60 5.91
C THR A 309 -13.72 6.74 4.57
N THR A 310 -13.27 7.94 4.27
CA THR A 310 -12.59 8.24 3.01
C THR A 310 -11.26 7.48 2.92
N GLY A 311 -11.05 6.74 1.83
CA GLY A 311 -9.87 5.87 1.65
C GLY A 311 -10.04 4.41 2.04
N SER A 312 -11.17 4.02 2.62
CA SER A 312 -11.45 2.62 3.02
C SER A 312 -11.83 1.69 1.86
N GLY A 313 -11.77 2.14 0.60
CA GLY A 313 -12.25 1.34 -0.54
C GLY A 313 -13.78 1.36 -0.71
N LYS A 314 -14.42 2.49 -0.37
CA LYS A 314 -15.87 2.72 -0.57
C LYS A 314 -16.30 2.50 -2.04
N THR A 315 -15.50 2.95 -3.00
CA THR A 315 -15.74 2.73 -4.44
C THR A 315 -15.86 1.24 -4.79
N ILE A 316 -14.94 0.39 -4.31
CA ILE A 316 -14.98 -1.06 -4.49
C ILE A 316 -16.26 -1.66 -3.89
N THR A 317 -16.60 -1.27 -2.66
CA THR A 317 -17.77 -1.78 -1.94
C THR A 317 -19.07 -1.40 -2.66
N SER A 318 -19.17 -0.15 -3.10
CA SER A 318 -20.32 0.37 -3.83
C SER A 318 -20.47 -0.27 -5.21
N PHE A 319 -19.36 -0.52 -5.92
CA PHE A 319 -19.35 -1.23 -7.20
C PHE A 319 -19.89 -2.64 -7.03
N LYS A 320 -19.35 -3.38 -6.06
CA LYS A 320 -19.76 -4.77 -5.88
C LYS A 320 -21.23 -4.89 -5.48
N THR A 321 -21.71 -3.92 -4.70
CA THR A 321 -23.14 -3.80 -4.37
C THR A 321 -23.97 -3.54 -5.62
N ALA A 322 -23.55 -2.63 -6.51
CA ALA A 322 -24.23 -2.36 -7.78
C ALA A 322 -24.27 -3.59 -8.68
N TRP A 323 -23.15 -4.32 -8.75
CA TRP A 323 -22.97 -5.53 -9.55
C TRP A 323 -23.80 -6.71 -9.05
N LEU A 324 -23.91 -6.89 -7.73
CA LEU A 324 -24.78 -7.91 -7.13
C LEU A 324 -26.26 -7.53 -7.27
N ALA A 325 -26.59 -6.25 -7.12
CA ALA A 325 -27.95 -5.75 -7.32
C ALA A 325 -28.42 -5.93 -8.76
N SER A 326 -27.57 -5.69 -9.77
CA SER A 326 -27.92 -5.86 -11.19
C SER A 326 -28.19 -7.31 -11.61
N ARG A 327 -27.71 -8.27 -10.82
CA ARG A 327 -27.94 -9.71 -11.02
C ARG A 327 -29.08 -10.26 -10.17
N SER A 328 -29.73 -9.41 -9.38
CA SER A 328 -30.91 -9.78 -8.59
C SER A 328 -32.15 -9.92 -9.49
N PRO A 329 -32.90 -11.03 -9.42
CA PRO A 329 -34.11 -11.23 -10.24
C PRO A 329 -35.21 -10.18 -10.04
N LYS A 330 -35.23 -9.49 -8.89
CA LYS A 330 -36.21 -8.44 -8.58
C LYS A 330 -35.84 -7.06 -9.15
N VAL A 331 -34.64 -6.90 -9.71
CA VAL A 331 -34.10 -5.59 -10.11
C VAL A 331 -33.98 -5.54 -11.63
N ASP A 332 -34.65 -4.55 -12.23
CA ASP A 332 -34.59 -4.32 -13.67
C ASP A 332 -33.40 -3.44 -14.06
N LYS A 333 -33.04 -2.47 -13.21
CA LYS A 333 -31.97 -1.50 -13.46
C LYS A 333 -31.26 -1.10 -12.18
N VAL A 334 -29.97 -0.81 -12.31
CA VAL A 334 -29.17 -0.17 -11.25
C VAL A 334 -28.66 1.17 -11.76
N VAL A 335 -28.85 2.22 -10.99
CA VAL A 335 -28.35 3.57 -11.28
C VAL A 335 -27.37 3.97 -10.19
N PHE A 336 -26.11 4.17 -10.60
CA PHE A 336 -25.07 4.70 -9.73
C PHE A 336 -25.01 6.22 -9.89
N LEU A 337 -25.33 6.94 -8.82
CA LEU A 337 -25.37 8.39 -8.79
C LEU A 337 -24.13 8.95 -8.10
N VAL A 338 -23.40 9.80 -8.84
CA VAL A 338 -22.28 10.57 -8.30
C VAL A 338 -22.63 12.05 -8.21
N ASP A 339 -22.00 12.74 -7.27
CA ASP A 339 -22.29 14.14 -6.97
C ASP A 339 -21.96 15.08 -8.14
N ARG A 340 -20.87 14.86 -8.91
CA ARG A 340 -20.44 15.78 -9.98
C ARG A 340 -20.07 15.08 -11.28
N ILE A 341 -20.21 15.81 -12.40
CA ILE A 341 -19.88 15.31 -13.75
C ILE A 341 -18.41 14.88 -13.85
N ALA A 342 -17.45 15.64 -13.30
CA ALA A 342 -16.04 15.26 -13.36
C ALA A 342 -15.74 13.91 -12.66
N LEU A 343 -16.50 13.57 -11.62
CA LEU A 343 -16.38 12.28 -10.93
C LEU A 343 -17.03 11.13 -11.72
N THR A 344 -17.93 11.43 -12.67
CA THR A 344 -18.55 10.38 -13.50
C THR A 344 -17.51 9.65 -14.36
N THR A 345 -16.55 10.38 -14.95
CA THR A 345 -15.51 9.77 -15.80
C THR A 345 -14.61 8.85 -14.99
N GLN A 346 -14.06 9.33 -13.87
CA GLN A 346 -13.20 8.54 -12.98
C GLN A 346 -13.93 7.31 -12.42
N THR A 347 -15.20 7.48 -12.01
CA THR A 347 -16.01 6.37 -11.49
C THR A 347 -16.28 5.36 -12.59
N ASN A 348 -16.57 5.81 -13.82
CA ASN A 348 -16.79 4.94 -14.96
C ASN A 348 -15.53 4.14 -15.31
N GLU A 349 -14.37 4.78 -15.37
CA GLU A 349 -13.10 4.08 -15.60
C GLU A 349 -12.85 3.00 -14.54
N ASN A 350 -13.04 3.32 -13.26
CA ASN A 350 -12.91 2.36 -12.16
C ASN A 350 -13.93 1.20 -12.29
N TYR A 351 -15.20 1.51 -12.55
CA TYR A 351 -16.26 0.51 -12.64
C TYR A 351 -16.07 -0.40 -13.86
N ARG A 352 -15.63 0.14 -15.00
CA ARG A 352 -15.29 -0.64 -16.19
C ARG A 352 -14.07 -1.51 -15.96
N ALA A 353 -13.06 -1.01 -15.25
CA ALA A 353 -11.92 -1.82 -14.84
C ALA A 353 -12.35 -2.98 -13.94
N TYR A 354 -13.41 -2.83 -13.14
CA TYR A 354 -13.94 -3.89 -12.27
C TYR A 354 -14.97 -4.80 -12.92
N ASP A 355 -15.40 -4.47 -14.13
CA ASP A 355 -16.43 -5.21 -14.84
C ASP A 355 -15.83 -6.42 -15.56
N PRO A 356 -16.11 -7.66 -15.11
CA PRO A 356 -15.56 -8.86 -15.75
C PRO A 356 -16.01 -9.03 -17.20
N ASP A 357 -17.13 -8.43 -17.58
CA ASP A 357 -17.73 -8.53 -18.92
C ASP A 357 -17.18 -7.44 -19.88
N ALA A 358 -16.35 -6.52 -19.38
CA ALA A 358 -15.72 -5.47 -20.18
C ALA A 358 -14.42 -5.97 -20.82
N THR A 359 -14.35 -5.90 -22.15
CA THR A 359 -13.16 -6.25 -22.94
C THR A 359 -12.85 -5.11 -23.92
N GLU A 360 -11.76 -5.20 -24.70
CA GLU A 360 -11.48 -4.20 -25.74
C GLU A 360 -12.64 -4.09 -26.75
N ASP A 361 -13.35 -5.20 -27.00
CA ASP A 361 -14.46 -5.29 -27.96
C ASP A 361 -15.86 -5.18 -27.33
N SER A 362 -15.99 -5.29 -26.00
CA SER A 362 -17.27 -5.26 -25.26
C SER A 362 -17.32 -4.12 -24.25
N LEU A 363 -18.36 -3.30 -24.33
CA LEU A 363 -18.60 -2.21 -23.38
C LEU A 363 -18.95 -2.69 -21.96
N GLY A 364 -19.20 -3.98 -21.77
CA GLY A 364 -19.56 -4.58 -20.47
C GLY A 364 -20.98 -4.28 -20.00
N THR A 365 -21.23 -4.51 -18.72
CA THR A 365 -22.48 -4.24 -17.99
C THR A 365 -22.59 -2.77 -17.56
N VAL A 366 -21.47 -2.05 -17.48
CA VAL A 366 -21.39 -0.66 -17.02
C VAL A 366 -21.57 0.32 -18.19
N LEU A 367 -22.55 1.21 -18.07
CA LEU A 367 -22.85 2.26 -19.06
C LEU A 367 -22.70 3.64 -18.44
N ASP A 368 -22.04 4.55 -19.13
CA ASP A 368 -21.99 5.97 -18.77
C ASP A 368 -23.22 6.73 -19.27
N THR A 369 -23.22 8.06 -19.19
CA THR A 369 -24.26 8.90 -19.80
C THR A 369 -23.67 10.19 -20.36
N ASN A 370 -23.82 10.43 -21.65
CA ASN A 370 -23.26 11.65 -22.27
C ASN A 370 -24.12 12.89 -21.95
N ASN A 371 -25.44 12.76 -22.11
CA ASN A 371 -26.41 13.82 -21.86
C ASN A 371 -27.71 13.24 -21.30
N THR A 372 -28.66 14.12 -20.99
CA THR A 372 -29.96 13.74 -20.40
C THR A 372 -30.86 12.94 -21.34
N THR A 373 -30.73 13.11 -22.66
CA THR A 373 -31.46 12.31 -23.65
C THR A 373 -30.93 10.87 -23.69
N ASP A 374 -29.60 10.72 -23.63
CA ASP A 374 -28.93 9.43 -23.52
C ASP A 374 -29.29 8.71 -22.20
N LEU A 375 -29.28 9.44 -21.07
CA LEU A 375 -29.74 8.94 -19.78
C LEU A 375 -31.18 8.42 -19.86
N ASN A 376 -32.10 9.21 -20.42
CA ASN A 376 -33.49 8.80 -20.56
C ASN A 376 -33.63 7.51 -21.39
N ARG A 377 -32.90 7.41 -22.50
CA ARG A 377 -32.87 6.21 -23.35
C ARG A 377 -32.34 4.98 -22.61
N LYS A 378 -31.26 5.12 -21.82
CA LYS A 378 -30.65 4.03 -21.04
C LYS A 378 -31.55 3.56 -19.89
N LEU A 379 -32.28 4.46 -19.22
CA LEU A 379 -33.29 4.08 -18.22
C LEU A 379 -34.41 3.21 -18.83
N HIS A 380 -34.82 3.52 -20.06
CA HIS A 380 -35.87 2.77 -20.77
C HIS A 380 -35.36 1.51 -21.48
N SER A 381 -34.05 1.32 -21.65
CA SER A 381 -33.49 0.16 -22.37
C SER A 381 -33.78 -1.17 -21.68
N LYS A 382 -33.78 -2.27 -22.45
CA LYS A 382 -33.89 -3.64 -21.91
C LYS A 382 -32.56 -4.07 -21.25
N GLY A 383 -32.61 -5.07 -20.37
CA GLY A 383 -31.44 -5.63 -19.67
C GLY A 383 -31.09 -4.93 -18.35
N SER A 384 -30.25 -5.55 -17.51
CA SER A 384 -29.98 -5.11 -16.13
C SER A 384 -28.68 -4.31 -15.95
N GLN A 385 -28.26 -3.57 -16.98
CA GLN A 385 -27.03 -2.77 -16.95
C GLN A 385 -26.97 -1.76 -15.79
N ILE A 386 -25.75 -1.50 -15.32
CA ILE A 386 -25.46 -0.46 -14.34
C ILE A 386 -25.27 0.87 -15.08
N ILE A 387 -26.05 1.88 -14.74
CA ILE A 387 -26.00 3.20 -15.37
C ILE A 387 -25.30 4.18 -14.42
N ILE A 388 -24.15 4.72 -14.84
CA ILE A 388 -23.42 5.75 -14.10
C ILE A 388 -23.85 7.12 -14.61
N THR A 389 -24.37 7.96 -13.71
CA THR A 389 -24.76 9.33 -14.04
C THR A 389 -24.60 10.27 -12.85
N SER A 390 -24.77 11.58 -13.08
CA SER A 390 -24.67 12.58 -12.02
C SER A 390 -26.05 13.00 -11.50
N VAL A 391 -26.09 13.45 -10.24
CA VAL A 391 -27.32 13.99 -9.64
C VAL A 391 -27.90 15.15 -10.46
N GLN A 392 -27.04 16.03 -11.04
CA GLN A 392 -27.51 17.15 -11.87
C GLN A 392 -28.16 16.71 -13.18
N LYS A 393 -27.61 15.68 -13.83
CA LYS A 393 -28.21 15.13 -15.06
C LYS A 393 -29.58 14.52 -14.76
N LEU A 394 -29.70 13.80 -13.65
CA LEU A 394 -30.97 13.22 -13.23
C LEU A 394 -32.00 14.29 -12.83
N ASP A 395 -31.59 15.30 -12.06
CA ASP A 395 -32.44 16.46 -11.70
C ASP A 395 -32.98 17.17 -12.95
N THR A 396 -32.09 17.48 -13.90
CA THR A 396 -32.44 18.12 -15.17
C THR A 396 -33.41 17.27 -15.98
N LEU A 397 -33.26 15.94 -15.95
CA LEU A 397 -34.16 15.02 -16.64
C LEU A 397 -35.55 15.01 -16.00
N VAL A 398 -35.62 14.87 -14.66
CA VAL A 398 -36.88 14.80 -13.91
C VAL A 398 -37.70 16.08 -14.02
N LYS A 399 -37.06 17.25 -14.15
CA LYS A 399 -37.73 18.54 -14.33
C LYS A 399 -38.36 18.75 -15.72
N ARG A 400 -38.08 17.88 -16.70
CA ARG A 400 -38.69 17.99 -18.04
C ARG A 400 -40.16 17.61 -17.98
N ALA A 401 -41.04 18.47 -18.48
CA ALA A 401 -42.48 18.18 -18.54
C ALA A 401 -42.83 16.90 -19.34
N SER A 402 -41.96 16.50 -20.27
CA SER A 402 -42.12 15.28 -21.07
C SER A 402 -41.59 14.01 -20.39
N PHE A 403 -40.89 14.12 -19.25
CA PHE A 403 -40.31 12.97 -18.59
C PHE A 403 -41.37 12.12 -17.89
N LYS A 404 -41.32 10.82 -18.14
CA LYS A 404 -42.04 9.80 -17.39
C LYS A 404 -41.02 8.78 -16.93
N ALA A 405 -41.02 8.48 -15.62
CA ALA A 405 -40.17 7.42 -15.11
C ALA A 405 -40.61 6.07 -15.71
N PRO A 406 -39.67 5.17 -16.02
CA PRO A 406 -40.03 3.85 -16.51
C PRO A 406 -40.65 3.02 -15.38
N GLU A 407 -41.67 2.23 -15.72
CA GLU A 407 -42.31 1.26 -14.82
C GLU A 407 -41.39 0.03 -14.67
N LYS A 408 -40.31 0.19 -13.91
CA LYS A 408 -39.26 -0.79 -13.66
C LYS A 408 -38.77 -0.69 -12.22
N ASN A 409 -38.31 -1.80 -11.66
CA ASN A 409 -37.70 -1.85 -10.34
C ASN A 409 -36.26 -1.34 -10.42
N ILE A 410 -36.04 -0.08 -10.00
CA ILE A 410 -34.74 0.57 -10.09
C ILE A 410 -34.08 0.69 -8.71
N VAL A 411 -32.83 0.24 -8.61
CA VAL A 411 -31.99 0.46 -7.43
C VAL A 411 -31.07 1.65 -7.69
N PHE A 412 -31.18 2.68 -6.85
CA PHE A 412 -30.29 3.84 -6.84
C PHE A 412 -29.24 3.68 -5.74
N ILE A 413 -27.97 3.70 -6.14
CA ILE A 413 -26.83 3.72 -5.24
C ILE A 413 -26.18 5.09 -5.38
N VAL A 414 -26.11 5.84 -4.28
CA VAL A 414 -25.62 7.22 -4.27
C VAL A 414 -24.28 7.27 -3.56
N ASP A 415 -23.25 7.71 -4.26
CA ASP A 415 -21.94 7.97 -3.66
C ASP A 415 -21.84 9.40 -3.11
N GLU A 416 -21.00 9.58 -2.10
CA GLU A 416 -20.85 10.82 -1.34
C GLU A 416 -22.21 11.42 -0.91
N ALA A 417 -23.04 10.56 -0.31
CA ALA A 417 -24.44 10.78 0.08
C ALA A 417 -24.64 11.79 1.24
N HIS A 418 -24.02 12.97 1.15
CA HIS A 418 -24.07 14.05 2.13
C HIS A 418 -24.01 15.48 1.54
N ARG A 419 -23.68 15.66 0.24
CA ARG A 419 -23.58 17.00 -0.39
C ARG A 419 -24.86 17.45 -1.07
N SER A 420 -25.20 16.84 -2.20
CA SER A 420 -26.35 17.25 -3.03
C SER A 420 -27.66 16.54 -2.64
N THR A 421 -27.62 15.64 -1.68
CA THR A 421 -28.73 14.73 -1.32
C THR A 421 -29.73 15.34 -0.34
N GLY A 422 -29.34 16.34 0.46
CA GLY A 422 -30.22 17.04 1.41
C GLY A 422 -31.09 18.13 0.80
N SER A 423 -31.05 18.30 -0.53
CA SER A 423 -31.76 19.38 -1.24
C SER A 423 -33.22 19.01 -1.57
N GLU A 424 -34.08 20.01 -1.73
CA GLU A 424 -35.46 19.80 -2.23
C GLU A 424 -35.47 19.12 -3.61
N ASN A 425 -34.49 19.42 -4.45
CA ASN A 425 -34.31 18.81 -5.76
C ASN A 425 -34.12 17.28 -5.65
N PHE A 426 -33.31 16.81 -4.69
CA PHE A 426 -33.09 15.38 -4.52
C PHE A 426 -34.36 14.64 -4.05
N ASN A 427 -35.14 15.27 -3.17
CA ASN A 427 -36.46 14.75 -2.77
C ASN A 427 -37.42 14.66 -3.97
N ALA A 428 -37.40 15.66 -4.87
CA ALA A 428 -38.19 15.61 -6.11
C ALA A 428 -37.76 14.46 -7.03
N ILE A 429 -36.46 14.17 -7.12
CA ILE A 429 -35.95 12.99 -7.84
C ILE A 429 -36.50 11.70 -7.21
N GLN A 430 -36.38 11.52 -5.88
CA GLN A 430 -36.88 10.32 -5.19
C GLN A 430 -38.36 10.10 -5.45
N LYS A 431 -39.18 11.17 -5.41
CA LYS A 431 -40.62 11.11 -5.67
C LYS A 431 -40.98 10.80 -7.13
N ALA A 432 -40.10 11.13 -8.08
CA ALA A 432 -40.35 10.88 -9.50
C ALA A 432 -40.28 9.40 -9.88
N PHE A 433 -39.53 8.59 -9.13
CA PHE A 433 -39.36 7.15 -9.37
C PHE A 433 -40.11 6.34 -8.32
N LYS A 434 -41.34 5.92 -8.62
CA LYS A 434 -42.20 5.20 -7.67
C LYS A 434 -41.72 3.79 -7.33
N HIS A 435 -41.18 3.07 -8.32
CA HIS A 435 -40.65 1.71 -8.16
C HIS A 435 -39.15 1.74 -7.90
N SER A 436 -38.74 2.38 -6.79
CA SER A 436 -37.32 2.62 -6.51
C SER A 436 -36.87 2.25 -5.10
N ALA A 437 -35.63 1.78 -5.02
CA ALA A 437 -34.89 1.54 -3.77
C ALA A 437 -33.62 2.39 -3.71
N TRP A 438 -33.37 3.02 -2.57
CA TRP A 438 -32.29 4.01 -2.39
C TRP A 438 -31.30 3.57 -1.33
N ILE A 439 -30.01 3.60 -1.67
CA ILE A 439 -28.89 3.28 -0.78
C ILE A 439 -27.87 4.42 -0.86
N GLY A 440 -27.43 4.91 0.30
CA GLY A 440 -26.39 5.94 0.39
C GLY A 440 -25.04 5.37 0.80
N TYR A 441 -23.96 5.76 0.14
CA TYR A 441 -22.58 5.54 0.56
C TYR A 441 -21.95 6.90 0.89
N THR A 442 -21.35 7.04 2.06
CA THR A 442 -20.70 8.29 2.47
C THR A 442 -19.56 8.06 3.45
N GLY A 443 -18.50 8.86 3.36
CA GLY A 443 -17.48 8.94 4.40
C GLY A 443 -17.84 9.90 5.53
N THR A 444 -18.76 10.81 5.25
CA THR A 444 -19.12 11.94 6.12
C THR A 444 -20.64 12.09 6.16
N PRO A 445 -21.37 11.20 6.85
CA PRO A 445 -22.83 11.30 6.99
C PRO A 445 -23.26 12.61 7.66
N MET A 446 -24.43 13.10 7.30
CA MET A 446 -25.07 14.25 7.93
C MET A 446 -25.82 13.80 9.19
N PHE A 447 -25.42 14.34 10.34
CA PHE A 447 -26.02 14.14 11.65
C PHE A 447 -26.65 15.45 12.14
N ASP A 448 -27.41 15.40 13.24
CA ASP A 448 -28.03 16.59 13.86
C ASP A 448 -26.97 17.67 14.18
N GLU A 449 -25.75 17.25 14.52
CA GLU A 449 -24.61 18.13 14.82
C GLU A 449 -24.01 18.79 13.56
N THR A 450 -24.16 18.18 12.38
CA THR A 450 -23.46 18.61 11.16
C THR A 450 -24.36 19.24 10.09
N THR A 451 -25.69 19.17 10.24
CA THR A 451 -26.65 19.77 9.31
C THR A 451 -27.79 20.48 10.04
N LYS A 452 -28.32 21.55 9.43
CA LYS A 452 -29.61 22.16 9.83
C LYS A 452 -30.79 21.62 8.99
N GLY A 453 -30.50 20.75 8.04
CA GLY A 453 -31.47 20.12 7.13
C GLY A 453 -31.71 18.65 7.47
N LEU A 454 -32.03 17.84 6.46
CA LEU A 454 -32.26 16.41 6.63
C LEU A 454 -30.96 15.66 6.93
N ARG A 455 -31.02 14.70 7.87
CA ARG A 455 -29.91 13.78 8.14
C ARG A 455 -29.77 12.77 7.00
N THR A 456 -28.60 12.15 6.89
CA THR A 456 -28.40 11.04 5.93
C THR A 456 -29.40 9.92 6.19
N GLU A 457 -29.69 9.64 7.47
CA GLU A 457 -30.70 8.66 7.89
C GLU A 457 -32.10 9.01 7.40
N ASP A 458 -32.50 10.29 7.44
CA ASP A 458 -33.83 10.71 6.99
C ASP A 458 -33.99 10.57 5.47
N ILE A 459 -32.89 10.63 4.71
CA ILE A 459 -32.90 10.53 3.23
C ILE A 459 -32.87 9.07 2.76
N PHE A 460 -32.03 8.24 3.39
CA PHE A 460 -31.71 6.89 2.91
C PHE A 460 -32.23 5.77 3.79
N GLY A 461 -32.62 6.02 5.03
CA GLY A 461 -32.98 5.01 6.03
C GLY A 461 -31.86 4.76 7.04
N GLU A 462 -31.97 3.71 7.84
CA GLU A 462 -31.03 3.42 8.94
C GLU A 462 -29.57 3.22 8.50
N LEU A 463 -28.64 3.39 9.45
CA LEU A 463 -27.23 3.06 9.27
C LEU A 463 -27.06 1.53 9.19
N LEU A 464 -26.72 1.01 8.00
CA LEU A 464 -26.54 -0.44 7.80
C LEU A 464 -25.15 -0.91 8.25
N HIS A 465 -24.12 -0.10 8.07
CA HIS A 465 -22.76 -0.45 8.48
C HIS A 465 -21.90 0.80 8.67
N ALA A 466 -21.07 0.83 9.72
CA ALA A 466 -20.06 1.87 9.95
C ALA A 466 -18.64 1.28 9.97
N TYR A 467 -17.71 1.99 9.34
CA TYR A 467 -16.28 1.78 9.38
C TYR A 467 -15.63 3.17 9.33
N THR A 468 -15.30 3.70 10.51
CA THR A 468 -14.92 5.09 10.71
C THR A 468 -13.42 5.31 10.49
N ILE A 469 -12.96 6.55 10.62
CA ILE A 469 -11.53 6.86 10.56
C ILE A 469 -10.74 6.19 11.70
N ARG A 470 -11.35 6.01 12.88
CA ARG A 470 -10.70 5.36 14.03
C ARG A 470 -10.38 3.90 13.73
N GLU A 471 -11.37 3.14 13.25
CA GLU A 471 -11.14 1.74 12.86
C GLU A 471 -10.12 1.66 11.72
N ALA A 472 -10.20 2.57 10.73
CA ALA A 472 -9.27 2.57 9.62
C ALA A 472 -7.81 2.84 10.01
N ILE A 473 -7.57 3.69 11.02
CA ILE A 473 -6.23 3.94 11.57
C ILE A 473 -5.76 2.74 12.39
N ALA A 474 -6.63 2.19 13.26
CA ALA A 474 -6.32 1.01 14.06
C ALA A 474 -5.92 -0.21 13.20
N ASP A 475 -6.60 -0.37 12.07
CA ASP A 475 -6.33 -1.42 11.09
C ASP A 475 -5.15 -1.11 10.16
N ARG A 476 -4.49 0.04 10.32
CA ARG A 476 -3.38 0.49 9.46
C ARG A 476 -3.78 0.64 7.99
N ASN A 477 -5.06 0.89 7.72
CA ASN A 477 -5.60 1.10 6.38
C ASN A 477 -5.50 2.56 5.92
N VAL A 478 -5.46 3.49 6.87
CA VAL A 478 -5.15 4.92 6.66
C VAL A 478 -4.24 5.40 7.80
N LEU A 479 -3.57 6.52 7.60
CA LEU A 479 -2.71 7.16 8.60
C LEU A 479 -3.52 8.10 9.51
N GLY A 480 -2.97 8.43 10.68
CA GLY A 480 -3.42 9.58 11.46
C GLY A 480 -2.95 10.91 10.85
N PHE A 481 -3.22 12.01 11.52
CA PHE A 481 -2.85 13.36 11.11
C PHE A 481 -1.85 14.01 12.06
N LYS A 482 -0.85 14.71 11.52
CA LYS A 482 -0.10 15.72 12.28
C LYS A 482 -0.60 17.09 11.83
N VAL A 483 -1.21 17.85 12.74
CA VAL A 483 -1.83 19.14 12.41
C VAL A 483 -1.12 20.25 13.14
N ASP A 484 -0.58 21.18 12.37
CA ASP A 484 0.14 22.35 12.85
C ASP A 484 -0.74 23.60 12.60
N PHE A 485 -0.85 24.48 13.60
CA PHE A 485 -1.64 25.70 13.53
C PHE A 485 -0.72 26.91 13.57
N GLU A 486 -0.34 27.38 12.38
CA GLU A 486 0.59 28.48 12.20
C GLU A 486 -0.17 29.80 12.18
N THR A 487 0.46 30.84 12.74
CA THR A 487 -0.01 32.22 12.59
C THR A 487 1.01 33.02 11.80
N THR A 488 0.57 33.66 10.72
CA THR A 488 1.39 34.65 10.02
C THR A 488 1.42 36.01 10.74
N ILE A 489 0.81 36.09 11.92
CA ILE A 489 0.75 37.32 12.73
C ILE A 489 1.59 37.07 13.97
N SER A 490 2.62 37.90 14.18
CA SER A 490 3.33 37.89 15.46
C SER A 490 2.38 38.34 16.57
N GLU A 491 2.36 37.63 17.69
CA GLU A 491 1.48 37.93 18.83
C GLU A 491 1.62 39.40 19.27
N LYS A 492 2.84 39.92 19.19
CA LYS A 492 3.18 41.32 19.42
C LYS A 492 2.45 42.26 18.47
N SER A 493 2.52 42.06 17.16
CA SER A 493 1.81 42.90 16.18
C SER A 493 0.28 42.84 16.38
N MET A 494 -0.24 41.67 16.74
CA MET A 494 -1.66 41.49 17.01
C MET A 494 -2.12 42.32 18.23
N LYS A 495 -1.36 42.27 19.33
CA LYS A 495 -1.66 42.97 20.60
C LYS A 495 -1.36 44.47 20.54
N GLU A 496 -0.32 44.88 19.81
CA GLU A 496 0.14 46.28 19.78
C GLU A 496 -0.50 47.13 18.67
N ASP A 497 -0.92 46.53 17.54
CA ASP A 497 -1.47 47.29 16.41
C ASP A 497 -2.92 46.92 16.05
N HIS A 498 -3.19 45.63 15.79
CA HIS A 498 -4.50 45.21 15.27
C HIS A 498 -5.63 45.25 16.29
N LEU A 499 -5.47 44.61 17.44
CA LEU A 499 -6.49 44.56 18.48
C LEU A 499 -6.83 45.96 19.03
N PRO A 500 -5.86 46.87 19.27
CA PRO A 500 -6.18 48.24 19.67
C PRO A 500 -7.04 48.97 18.64
N LYS A 501 -6.71 48.90 17.34
CA LYS A 501 -7.51 49.52 16.27
C LYS A 501 -8.92 48.92 16.18
N PHE A 502 -9.04 47.60 16.33
CA PHE A 502 -10.33 46.90 16.34
C PHE A 502 -11.21 47.35 17.51
N TYR A 503 -10.68 47.35 18.74
CA TYR A 503 -11.44 47.73 19.92
C TYR A 503 -11.81 49.22 19.92
N ARG A 504 -10.95 50.11 19.40
CA ARG A 504 -11.32 51.53 19.16
C ARG A 504 -12.52 51.66 18.22
N ARG A 505 -12.55 50.87 17.14
CA ARG A 505 -13.66 50.90 16.16
C ARG A 505 -14.95 50.31 16.72
N LYS A 506 -14.84 49.21 17.49
CA LYS A 506 -15.99 48.47 18.04
C LYS A 506 -16.58 49.12 19.29
N TYR A 507 -15.75 49.75 20.12
CA TYR A 507 -16.15 50.45 21.34
C TYR A 507 -15.54 51.87 21.39
N PRO A 508 -16.12 52.84 20.66
CA PRO A 508 -15.57 54.20 20.55
C PRO A 508 -15.48 54.96 21.89
N ASN A 509 -16.20 54.51 22.92
CA ASN A 509 -16.27 55.14 24.24
C ASN A 509 -15.30 54.53 25.28
N TRP A 510 -14.51 53.52 24.91
CA TRP A 510 -13.52 52.93 25.82
C TRP A 510 -12.27 53.81 25.92
N SER A 511 -11.69 53.92 27.12
CA SER A 511 -10.38 54.53 27.31
C SER A 511 -9.25 53.61 26.84
N GLU A 512 -8.08 54.19 26.52
CA GLU A 512 -6.90 53.40 26.12
C GLU A 512 -6.49 52.38 27.20
N GLU A 513 -6.69 52.68 28.49
CA GLU A 513 -6.45 51.76 29.59
C GLU A 513 -7.44 50.58 29.60
N GLN A 514 -8.71 50.81 29.26
CA GLN A 514 -9.70 49.75 29.12
C GLN A 514 -9.40 48.84 27.93
N ILE A 515 -8.94 49.42 26.82
CA ILE A 515 -8.50 48.67 25.63
C ILE A 515 -7.27 47.83 25.95
N ALA A 516 -6.24 48.42 26.58
CA ALA A 516 -5.01 47.71 26.96
C ALA A 516 -5.29 46.60 27.99
N SER A 517 -6.12 46.86 28.99
CA SER A 517 -6.52 45.85 29.99
C SER A 517 -7.33 44.72 29.37
N LYS A 518 -8.22 45.01 28.40
CA LYS A 518 -8.94 43.98 27.66
C LYS A 518 -7.94 43.11 26.89
N ILE A 519 -7.02 43.71 26.13
CA ILE A 519 -6.03 43.01 25.30
C ILE A 519 -5.09 42.13 26.14
N ALA A 520 -4.66 42.61 27.31
CA ALA A 520 -3.81 41.86 28.23
C ALA A 520 -4.49 40.59 28.79
N ASN A 521 -5.83 40.54 28.80
CA ASN A 521 -6.62 39.42 29.33
C ASN A 521 -7.33 38.61 28.22
N LEU A 522 -7.00 38.81 26.94
CA LEU A 522 -7.57 38.02 25.85
C LEU A 522 -6.95 36.63 25.81
N THR A 523 -7.80 35.61 25.68
CA THR A 523 -7.36 34.28 25.24
C THR A 523 -7.10 34.29 23.74
N GLN A 524 -6.36 33.30 23.23
CA GLN A 524 -6.13 33.16 21.79
C GLN A 524 -7.44 32.99 20.99
N GLN A 525 -8.47 32.41 21.62
CA GLN A 525 -9.80 32.30 21.05
C GLN A 525 -10.50 33.67 20.92
N ASP A 526 -10.37 34.54 21.93
CA ASP A 526 -10.90 35.91 21.85
C ASP A 526 -10.17 36.77 20.80
N MET A 527 -8.88 36.47 20.58
CA MET A 527 -8.06 37.10 19.54
C MET A 527 -8.56 36.69 18.14
N ASP A 528 -8.78 35.40 17.90
CA ASP A 528 -9.33 34.89 16.64
C ASP A 528 -10.70 35.51 16.31
N ASP A 529 -11.59 35.62 17.29
CA ASP A 529 -12.94 36.20 17.14
C ASP A 529 -12.92 37.70 16.78
N SER A 530 -11.78 38.37 16.97
CA SER A 530 -11.59 39.80 16.70
C SER A 530 -10.97 40.09 15.33
N ILE A 531 -10.49 39.06 14.61
CA ILE A 531 -9.82 39.22 13.31
C ILE A 531 -10.84 39.04 12.18
N GLU A 532 -11.04 40.08 11.37
CA GLU A 532 -11.91 40.02 10.19
C GLU A 532 -11.29 39.19 9.06
N PRO A 533 -12.07 38.43 8.27
CA PRO A 533 -11.54 37.65 7.14
C PRO A 533 -10.70 38.45 6.14
N SER A 534 -11.06 39.72 5.93
CA SER A 534 -10.33 40.67 5.08
C SER A 534 -8.89 40.94 5.51
N PHE A 535 -8.51 40.55 6.72
CA PHE A 535 -7.13 40.63 7.17
C PHE A 535 -6.21 39.65 6.42
N TYR A 536 -6.70 38.44 6.16
CA TYR A 536 -5.95 37.39 5.45
C TYR A 536 -6.25 37.39 3.95
N ASP A 537 -7.51 37.65 3.58
CA ASP A 537 -7.95 37.64 2.19
C ASP A 537 -7.20 38.68 1.35
N GLU A 538 -6.54 38.23 0.28
CA GLU A 538 -5.82 39.08 -0.69
C GLU A 538 -4.71 39.96 -0.04
N ASN A 539 -4.16 39.52 1.10
CA ASN A 539 -3.07 40.21 1.77
C ASN A 539 -1.69 39.70 1.30
N GLU A 540 -0.92 40.55 0.62
CA GLU A 540 0.41 40.20 0.11
C GLU A 540 1.42 39.82 1.20
N GLU A 541 1.37 40.46 2.37
CA GLU A 541 2.30 40.19 3.47
C GLU A 541 2.02 38.79 4.05
N HIS A 542 0.74 38.47 4.24
CA HIS A 542 0.31 37.14 4.64
C HIS A 542 0.79 36.07 3.65
N VAL A 543 0.57 36.29 2.34
CA VAL A 543 1.04 35.38 1.28
C VAL A 543 2.56 35.16 1.34
N LYS A 544 3.34 36.23 1.50
CA LYS A 544 4.81 36.16 1.62
C LYS A 544 5.25 35.33 2.83
N LEU A 545 4.60 35.53 3.98
CA LEU A 545 4.92 34.80 5.21
C LEU A 545 4.57 33.31 5.10
N VAL A 546 3.43 32.96 4.50
CA VAL A 546 3.07 31.57 4.23
C VAL A 546 4.08 30.91 3.28
N VAL A 547 4.43 31.56 2.17
CA VAL A 547 5.41 30.99 1.21
C VAL A 547 6.78 30.84 1.87
N ALA A 548 7.21 31.81 2.68
CA ALA A 548 8.46 31.72 3.44
C ALA A 548 8.45 30.54 4.42
N ASP A 549 7.35 30.33 5.14
CA ASP A 549 7.16 29.19 6.04
C ASP A 549 7.22 27.84 5.30
N ILE A 550 6.55 27.74 4.14
CA ILE A 550 6.58 26.53 3.30
C ILE A 550 8.01 26.18 2.89
N PHE A 551 8.78 27.16 2.40
CA PHE A 551 10.16 26.94 2.01
C PHE A 551 11.10 26.65 3.19
N LYS A 552 10.88 27.31 4.34
CA LYS A 552 11.66 27.10 5.58
C LYS A 552 11.52 25.66 6.08
N HIS A 553 10.30 25.14 6.10
CA HIS A 553 10.00 23.82 6.67
C HIS A 553 9.77 22.71 5.62
N TRP A 554 10.10 22.99 4.35
CA TRP A 554 9.89 22.04 3.26
C TRP A 554 10.58 20.70 3.53
N LYS A 555 11.81 20.71 4.06
CA LYS A 555 12.57 19.48 4.31
C LYS A 555 11.86 18.53 5.27
N ASN A 556 11.35 19.05 6.40
CA ASN A 556 10.57 18.29 7.38
C ASN A 556 9.21 17.84 6.81
N ARG A 557 8.55 18.69 6.01
CA ARG A 557 7.18 18.44 5.52
C ARG A 557 7.15 17.52 4.30
N SER A 558 8.21 17.48 3.50
CA SER A 558 8.32 16.62 2.31
C SER A 558 9.08 15.31 2.53
N ASN A 559 9.67 15.13 3.72
CA ASN A 559 10.66 14.09 4.01
C ASN A 559 11.82 14.15 3.00
N TRP A 560 12.70 15.12 3.22
CA TRP A 560 13.81 15.44 2.30
C TRP A 560 14.76 14.26 2.08
N ASP A 561 15.06 13.99 0.82
CA ASP A 561 16.08 13.04 0.40
C ASP A 561 17.35 13.81 0.03
N ASN A 562 18.37 13.77 0.90
CA ASN A 562 19.63 14.47 0.66
C ASN A 562 20.37 13.93 -0.58
N LYS A 563 20.25 12.63 -0.90
CA LYS A 563 20.91 12.02 -2.06
C LYS A 563 20.31 12.52 -3.37
N ARG A 564 18.99 12.69 -3.42
CA ARG A 564 18.27 13.18 -4.61
C ARG A 564 18.10 14.70 -4.64
N HIS A 565 18.42 15.38 -3.54
CA HIS A 565 18.21 16.82 -3.38
C HIS A 565 16.76 17.25 -3.70
N CYS A 566 15.79 16.44 -3.26
CA CYS A 566 14.38 16.70 -3.48
C CYS A 566 13.49 16.11 -2.38
N GLY A 567 12.24 16.57 -2.30
CA GLY A 567 11.25 16.02 -1.38
C GLY A 567 10.79 14.62 -1.80
N ARG A 568 10.78 13.67 -0.86
CA ARG A 568 10.23 12.33 -1.13
C ARG A 568 8.71 12.35 -1.28
N TYR A 569 8.01 13.34 -0.76
CA TYR A 569 6.56 13.51 -0.90
C TYR A 569 6.20 14.92 -1.35
N ASN A 570 5.04 15.06 -1.98
CA ASN A 570 4.53 16.34 -2.47
C ASN A 570 3.36 16.88 -1.62
N ALA A 571 2.89 18.07 -1.97
CA ALA A 571 1.93 18.83 -1.19
C ALA A 571 0.80 19.47 -2.02
N LEU A 572 -0.30 19.79 -1.34
CA LEU A 572 -1.38 20.64 -1.83
C LEU A 572 -1.42 21.92 -1.00
N LEU A 573 -1.72 23.06 -1.64
CA LEU A 573 -2.08 24.31 -0.97
C LEU A 573 -3.50 24.69 -1.36
N THR A 574 -4.41 24.79 -0.39
CA THR A 574 -5.77 25.26 -0.63
C THR A 574 -6.00 26.64 -0.05
N THR A 575 -6.61 27.53 -0.83
CA THR A 575 -7.00 28.87 -0.39
C THR A 575 -8.44 29.19 -0.77
N HIS A 576 -9.11 30.02 0.04
CA HIS A 576 -10.45 30.51 -0.25
C HIS A 576 -10.68 31.84 0.47
N VAL A 577 -11.26 32.81 -0.24
CA VAL A 577 -11.60 34.13 0.31
C VAL A 577 -13.06 34.23 0.73
N GLY A 578 -13.34 35.00 1.79
CA GLY A 578 -14.69 35.16 2.33
C GLY A 578 -15.60 36.06 1.50
N GLY A 579 -16.87 36.17 1.94
CA GLY A 579 -17.78 37.22 1.43
C GLY A 579 -18.30 37.04 0.00
N GLY A 580 -18.20 35.85 -0.59
CA GLY A 580 -18.67 35.58 -1.96
C GLY A 580 -17.75 36.10 -3.06
N LYS A 581 -16.53 36.56 -2.72
CA LYS A 581 -15.51 36.95 -3.68
C LYS A 581 -14.91 35.74 -4.40
N ALA A 582 -14.36 35.96 -5.59
CA ALA A 582 -13.63 34.92 -6.31
C ALA A 582 -12.31 34.62 -5.57
N SER A 583 -11.98 33.34 -5.38
CA SER A 583 -10.72 32.91 -4.72
C SER A 583 -9.55 32.73 -5.69
N THR A 584 -9.82 32.87 -7.00
CA THR A 584 -8.80 32.74 -8.05
C THR A 584 -7.69 33.81 -7.96
N PRO A 585 -7.96 35.09 -7.57
CA PRO A 585 -6.89 36.07 -7.36
C PRO A 585 -5.92 35.64 -6.26
N MET A 586 -6.43 35.17 -5.12
CA MET A 586 -5.59 34.70 -4.00
C MET A 586 -4.71 33.51 -4.40
N ALA A 587 -5.26 32.54 -5.15
CA ALA A 587 -4.48 31.42 -5.68
C ALA A 587 -3.34 31.89 -6.60
N MET A 588 -3.59 32.91 -7.43
CA MET A 588 -2.58 33.50 -8.30
C MET A 588 -1.54 34.34 -7.54
N MET A 589 -1.92 35.00 -6.44
CA MET A 589 -0.97 35.68 -5.56
C MET A 589 0.05 34.69 -5.00
N TYR A 590 -0.40 33.55 -4.48
CA TYR A 590 0.49 32.46 -4.05
C TYR A 590 1.38 31.99 -5.19
N PHE A 591 0.79 31.68 -6.36
CA PHE A 591 1.55 31.19 -7.51
C PHE A 591 2.68 32.14 -7.91
N ARG A 592 2.38 33.44 -8.04
CA ARG A 592 3.36 34.48 -8.38
C ARG A 592 4.43 34.64 -7.31
N GLU A 593 4.06 34.55 -6.04
CA GLU A 593 5.03 34.63 -4.94
C GLU A 593 5.98 33.43 -4.92
N PHE A 594 5.49 32.21 -5.17
CA PHE A 594 6.37 31.04 -5.37
C PHE A 594 7.35 31.26 -6.52
N GLN A 595 6.92 31.80 -7.66
CA GLN A 595 7.82 32.09 -8.78
C GLN A 595 8.86 33.15 -8.42
N ARG A 596 8.47 34.19 -7.68
CA ARG A 596 9.38 35.22 -7.20
C ARG A 596 10.45 34.63 -6.28
N VAL A 597 10.06 33.80 -5.31
CA VAL A 597 10.99 33.17 -4.36
C VAL A 597 11.89 32.15 -5.05
N ASN A 598 11.35 31.32 -5.95
CA ASN A 598 12.16 30.40 -6.77
C ASN A 598 13.23 31.13 -7.58
N LYS A 599 12.91 32.29 -8.17
CA LYS A 599 13.89 33.09 -8.90
C LYS A 599 15.04 33.53 -7.98
N VAL A 600 14.72 34.07 -6.81
CA VAL A 600 15.73 34.51 -5.82
C VAL A 600 16.58 33.33 -5.34
N ARG A 601 15.95 32.20 -5.02
CA ARG A 601 16.64 30.98 -4.58
C ARG A 601 17.54 30.37 -5.65
N SER A 602 17.10 30.41 -6.91
CA SER A 602 17.90 29.94 -8.04
C SER A 602 19.18 30.77 -8.21
N GLU A 603 19.13 32.08 -7.94
CA GLU A 603 20.30 32.96 -7.98
C GLU A 603 21.31 32.63 -6.86
N ASN A 604 20.83 32.08 -5.74
CA ASN A 604 21.65 31.66 -4.59
C ASN A 604 22.09 30.18 -4.63
N GLY A 605 21.68 29.40 -5.64
CA GLY A 605 21.95 27.96 -5.71
C GLY A 605 21.19 27.13 -4.66
N GLU A 606 20.08 27.65 -4.13
CA GLU A 606 19.20 26.94 -3.20
C GLU A 606 18.21 26.01 -3.95
N PHE A 607 17.59 25.08 -3.23
CA PHE A 607 16.57 24.21 -3.83
C PHE A 607 15.31 24.99 -4.24
N LEU A 608 14.70 24.54 -5.34
CA LEU A 608 13.51 25.13 -5.94
C LEU A 608 12.31 24.21 -5.74
N LEU A 609 11.10 24.78 -5.81
CA LEU A 609 9.85 24.02 -5.78
C LEU A 609 9.13 24.11 -7.12
N LYS A 610 8.78 22.96 -7.70
CA LYS A 610 7.95 22.88 -8.91
C LYS A 610 6.48 23.06 -8.53
N VAL A 611 5.98 24.27 -8.77
CA VAL A 611 4.62 24.68 -8.37
C VAL A 611 3.71 24.82 -9.60
N ALA A 612 2.50 24.26 -9.51
CA ALA A 612 1.43 24.51 -10.46
C ALA A 612 0.16 25.02 -9.74
N VAL A 613 -0.77 25.57 -10.50
CA VAL A 613 -2.08 26.02 -9.98
C VAL A 613 -3.18 25.50 -10.90
N THR A 614 -4.28 25.02 -10.32
CA THR A 614 -5.42 24.54 -11.10
C THR A 614 -6.76 25.05 -10.59
N PHE A 615 -7.54 25.62 -11.50
CA PHE A 615 -8.92 26.06 -11.29
C PHE A 615 -9.67 26.06 -12.62
N SER A 616 -11.00 26.04 -12.56
CA SER A 616 -11.84 25.96 -13.75
C SER A 616 -11.85 27.27 -14.52
N GLN A 617 -11.87 27.19 -15.85
CA GLN A 617 -12.10 28.34 -16.71
C GLN A 617 -13.44 29.00 -16.35
N ASN A 618 -13.43 30.32 -16.19
CA ASN A 618 -14.64 31.07 -15.88
C ASN A 618 -15.38 31.39 -17.18
N THR A 619 -16.63 30.94 -17.28
CA THR A 619 -17.55 31.16 -18.43
C THR A 619 -18.86 31.84 -17.99
N SER A 620 -18.91 32.34 -16.76
CA SER A 620 -20.13 32.88 -16.15
C SER A 620 -20.46 34.32 -16.56
N ASN A 621 -19.64 34.94 -17.44
CA ASN A 621 -19.76 36.33 -17.87
C ASN A 621 -19.82 37.35 -16.71
N ASN A 622 -19.27 36.99 -15.55
CA ASN A 622 -19.18 37.88 -14.39
C ASN A 622 -17.93 38.78 -14.47
N ASP A 623 -17.86 39.78 -13.59
CA ASP A 623 -16.78 40.77 -13.59
C ASP A 623 -15.39 40.16 -13.36
N THR A 624 -15.30 38.97 -12.75
CA THR A 624 -14.02 38.29 -12.46
C THR A 624 -13.55 37.34 -13.58
N MET A 625 -14.31 37.22 -14.67
CA MET A 625 -14.03 36.29 -15.76
C MET A 625 -12.70 36.57 -16.47
N LEU A 626 -12.43 37.85 -16.80
CA LEU A 626 -11.23 38.25 -17.54
C LEU A 626 -9.97 37.93 -16.75
N GLU A 627 -9.90 38.41 -15.50
CA GLU A 627 -8.75 38.22 -14.62
C GLU A 627 -8.50 36.74 -14.33
N THR A 628 -9.56 35.97 -14.05
CA THR A 628 -9.46 34.52 -13.79
C THR A 628 -8.86 33.79 -14.99
N ASN A 629 -9.35 34.07 -16.20
CA ASN A 629 -8.88 33.38 -17.40
C ASN A 629 -7.46 33.82 -17.81
N GLN A 630 -7.08 35.09 -17.55
CA GLN A 630 -5.71 35.56 -17.73
C GLN A 630 -4.74 34.88 -16.76
N GLY A 631 -5.11 34.74 -15.49
CA GLY A 631 -4.30 34.02 -14.50
C GLY A 631 -4.11 32.54 -14.85
N LEU A 632 -5.16 31.87 -15.35
CA LEU A 632 -5.05 30.49 -15.83
C LEU A 632 -4.12 30.38 -17.03
N PHE A 633 -4.20 31.32 -17.98
CA PHE A 633 -3.31 31.35 -19.13
C PHE A 633 -1.85 31.54 -18.72
N GLU A 634 -1.57 32.47 -17.80
CA GLU A 634 -0.25 32.69 -17.21
C GLU A 634 0.32 31.40 -16.60
N ALA A 635 -0.49 30.70 -15.79
CA ALA A 635 -0.10 29.43 -15.18
C ALA A 635 0.21 28.33 -16.20
N ILE A 636 -0.60 28.19 -17.25
CA ILE A 636 -0.38 27.21 -18.33
C ILE A 636 0.91 27.53 -19.10
N GLN A 637 1.17 28.81 -19.42
CA GLN A 637 2.40 29.19 -20.11
C GLN A 637 3.65 28.88 -19.28
N HIS A 638 3.59 29.15 -17.97
CA HIS A 638 4.68 28.79 -17.06
C HIS A 638 4.88 27.26 -17.02
N TYR A 639 3.80 26.50 -16.90
CA TYR A 639 3.84 25.04 -16.86
C TYR A 639 4.42 24.43 -18.14
N ASN A 640 4.00 24.94 -19.30
CA ASN A 640 4.52 24.54 -20.61
C ASN A 640 6.04 24.73 -20.67
N LYS A 641 6.54 25.86 -20.16
CA LYS A 641 7.98 26.15 -20.09
C LYS A 641 8.72 25.20 -19.14
N GLU A 642 8.15 24.92 -17.98
CA GLU A 642 8.77 24.06 -16.94
C GLU A 642 8.90 22.60 -17.40
N PHE A 643 7.87 22.05 -18.05
CA PHE A 643 7.80 20.63 -18.41
C PHE A 643 7.96 20.35 -19.91
N GLY A 644 8.22 21.35 -20.74
CA GLY A 644 8.33 21.19 -22.19
C GLY A 644 7.03 20.75 -22.88
N THR A 645 5.87 21.15 -22.33
CA THR A 645 4.53 20.85 -22.88
C THR A 645 3.99 22.03 -23.68
N ASN A 646 2.86 21.85 -24.39
CA ASN A 646 2.29 22.87 -25.30
C ASN A 646 0.76 23.03 -25.15
N PHE A 647 0.25 22.98 -23.92
CA PHE A 647 -1.19 23.11 -23.68
C PHE A 647 -1.71 24.52 -24.02
N THR A 648 -2.89 24.57 -24.62
CA THR A 648 -3.61 25.82 -24.94
C THR A 648 -4.82 26.03 -24.02
N MET A 649 -5.44 27.21 -24.07
CA MET A 649 -6.70 27.49 -23.34
C MET A 649 -7.88 26.62 -23.79
N SER A 650 -7.79 25.98 -24.96
CA SER A 650 -8.80 24.99 -25.40
C SER A 650 -8.60 23.61 -24.77
N GLU A 651 -7.45 23.39 -24.14
CA GLU A 651 -6.99 22.09 -23.61
C GLU A 651 -6.84 22.12 -22.09
N VAL A 652 -7.55 23.00 -21.38
CA VAL A 652 -7.51 23.13 -19.91
C VAL A 652 -7.78 21.79 -19.20
N SER A 653 -8.65 20.95 -19.77
CA SER A 653 -8.91 19.60 -19.24
C SER A 653 -7.68 18.69 -19.33
N ALA A 654 -6.97 18.72 -20.46
CA ALA A 654 -5.75 17.92 -20.66
C ALA A 654 -4.61 18.45 -19.76
N TYR A 655 -4.47 19.77 -19.65
CA TYR A 655 -3.58 20.41 -18.68
C TYR A 655 -3.86 19.94 -17.24
N THR A 656 -5.13 19.97 -16.81
CA THR A 656 -5.53 19.54 -15.46
C THR A 656 -5.21 18.06 -15.23
N GLN A 657 -5.41 17.21 -16.25
CA GLN A 657 -5.08 15.80 -16.19
C GLN A 657 -3.57 15.57 -16.08
N ASP A 658 -2.75 16.34 -16.79
CA ASP A 658 -1.28 16.25 -16.70
C ASP A 658 -0.78 16.74 -15.33
N VAL A 659 -1.31 17.85 -14.82
CA VAL A 659 -1.02 18.33 -13.44
C VAL A 659 -1.35 17.24 -12.42
N THR A 660 -2.51 16.58 -12.57
CA THR A 660 -2.95 15.50 -11.69
C THR A 660 -2.03 14.28 -11.80
N SER A 661 -1.57 13.92 -13.01
CA SER A 661 -0.67 12.77 -13.22
C SER A 661 0.70 13.00 -12.60
N ARG A 662 1.24 14.22 -12.71
CA ARG A 662 2.52 14.63 -12.11
C ARG A 662 2.45 14.76 -10.61
N LEU A 663 1.33 15.26 -10.07
CA LEU A 663 1.07 15.27 -8.63
C LEU A 663 0.88 13.85 -8.09
N ASN A 664 0.28 12.93 -8.84
CA ASN A 664 0.17 11.53 -8.45
C ASN A 664 1.45 10.71 -8.72
N ARG A 665 2.50 11.35 -9.25
CA ARG A 665 3.77 10.73 -9.63
C ARG A 665 3.64 9.52 -10.56
N THR A 666 2.70 9.65 -11.49
CA THR A 666 2.40 8.65 -12.53
C THR A 666 2.85 9.09 -13.92
N ALA A 667 3.41 10.30 -14.05
CA ALA A 667 3.90 10.85 -15.31
C ALA A 667 5.05 10.00 -15.89
N ALA A 668 4.99 9.73 -17.20
CA ALA A 668 5.89 8.79 -17.88
C ALA A 668 7.35 9.28 -17.93
N ASP A 669 7.56 10.59 -17.98
CA ASP A 669 8.88 11.24 -17.99
C ASP A 669 9.54 11.29 -16.60
N LYS A 670 8.84 10.83 -15.55
CA LYS A 670 9.25 10.87 -14.15
C LYS A 670 9.55 12.29 -13.62
N GLN A 671 9.03 13.32 -14.29
CA GLN A 671 9.12 14.70 -13.80
C GLN A 671 7.85 15.05 -13.05
N TYR A 672 7.98 15.28 -11.75
CA TYR A 672 6.86 15.44 -10.84
C TYR A 672 6.72 16.88 -10.32
N LEU A 673 5.54 17.19 -9.82
CA LEU A 673 5.26 18.44 -9.11
C LEU A 673 5.53 18.27 -7.63
N ASP A 674 6.08 19.32 -7.01
CA ASP A 674 6.29 19.40 -5.57
C ASP A 674 5.05 19.92 -4.86
N LEU A 675 4.39 20.95 -5.42
CA LEU A 675 3.21 21.56 -4.82
C LEU A 675 2.19 21.99 -5.87
N VAL A 676 0.90 21.75 -5.59
CA VAL A 676 -0.20 22.26 -6.41
C VAL A 676 -1.13 23.14 -5.59
N ILE A 677 -1.39 24.35 -6.10
CA ILE A 677 -2.31 25.32 -5.52
C ILE A 677 -3.71 25.07 -6.09
N VAL A 678 -4.70 24.95 -5.20
CA VAL A 678 -6.10 24.67 -5.55
C VAL A 678 -7.05 25.58 -4.79
N VAL A 679 -8.20 25.87 -5.38
CA VAL A 679 -9.33 26.48 -4.64
C VAL A 679 -10.17 25.36 -4.01
N ASP A 680 -11.03 24.72 -4.81
CA ASP A 680 -11.86 23.59 -4.37
C ASP A 680 -11.59 22.28 -5.12
N GLN A 681 -10.77 22.34 -6.18
CA GLN A 681 -10.40 21.15 -6.95
C GLN A 681 -9.47 20.25 -6.13
N LEU A 682 -9.47 18.95 -6.42
CA LEU A 682 -8.63 17.92 -5.79
C LEU A 682 -8.83 17.71 -4.28
N LEU A 683 -9.66 18.51 -3.59
CA LEU A 683 -10.01 18.29 -2.18
C LEU A 683 -10.99 17.13 -1.97
N THR A 684 -11.64 16.67 -3.05
CA THR A 684 -12.50 15.49 -3.08
C THR A 684 -12.19 14.62 -4.29
N GLY A 685 -12.23 13.30 -4.12
CA GLY A 685 -12.08 12.33 -5.22
C GLY A 685 -10.65 12.08 -5.72
N PHE A 686 -9.68 12.96 -5.41
CA PHE A 686 -8.28 12.80 -5.80
C PHE A 686 -7.54 11.83 -4.86
N ASP A 687 -6.93 10.78 -5.38
CA ASP A 687 -6.26 9.74 -4.60
C ASP A 687 -4.79 9.63 -4.99
N ALA A 688 -3.90 10.05 -4.09
CA ALA A 688 -2.45 10.03 -4.28
C ALA A 688 -1.74 9.54 -3.01
N PRO A 689 -1.29 8.27 -2.95
CA PRO A 689 -0.58 7.73 -1.79
C PRO A 689 0.64 8.56 -1.38
N GLU A 690 1.36 9.11 -2.35
CA GLU A 690 2.58 9.90 -2.14
C GLU A 690 2.33 11.40 -1.83
N LEU A 691 1.07 11.81 -1.69
CA LEU A 691 0.72 13.15 -1.19
C LEU A 691 0.76 13.15 0.33
N ASN A 692 1.68 13.92 0.93
CA ASN A 692 1.87 13.94 2.38
C ASN A 692 1.29 15.19 3.05
N THR A 693 1.38 16.35 2.41
CA THR A 693 1.14 17.62 3.11
C THR A 693 0.00 18.41 2.49
N LEU A 694 -0.90 18.92 3.34
CA LEU A 694 -1.95 19.86 2.95
C LEU A 694 -1.75 21.17 3.72
N TYR A 695 -1.40 22.21 2.98
CA TYR A 695 -1.38 23.59 3.44
C TYR A 695 -2.78 24.19 3.27
N VAL A 696 -3.33 24.76 4.35
CA VAL A 696 -4.71 25.22 4.45
C VAL A 696 -4.73 26.71 4.78
N ASP A 697 -5.04 27.51 3.77
CA ASP A 697 -5.27 28.95 3.86
C ASP A 697 -6.76 29.29 3.70
N ARG A 698 -7.60 28.63 4.50
CA ARG A 698 -9.06 28.81 4.55
C ARG A 698 -9.64 28.16 5.79
N THR A 699 -10.87 28.52 6.16
CA THR A 699 -11.59 27.79 7.20
C THR A 699 -12.22 26.53 6.61
N LEU A 700 -11.85 25.37 7.14
CA LEU A 700 -12.50 24.09 6.86
C LEU A 700 -13.31 23.64 8.07
N LYS A 701 -14.48 23.04 7.85
CA LYS A 701 -15.34 22.54 8.92
C LYS A 701 -16.12 21.29 8.52
N GLY A 702 -16.52 20.50 9.51
CA GLY A 702 -17.38 19.33 9.34
C GLY A 702 -16.88 18.38 8.24
N ALA A 703 -17.79 17.98 7.34
CA ALA A 703 -17.49 17.03 6.27
C ALA A 703 -16.37 17.52 5.33
N GLY A 704 -16.34 18.82 5.01
CA GLY A 704 -15.33 19.40 4.12
C GLY A 704 -13.90 19.31 4.69
N LEU A 705 -13.77 19.44 6.02
CA LEU A 705 -12.50 19.27 6.72
C LEU A 705 -11.99 17.83 6.60
N ILE A 706 -12.83 16.85 6.94
CA ILE A 706 -12.43 15.43 6.88
C ILE A 706 -12.05 15.01 5.46
N GLN A 707 -12.77 15.48 4.45
CA GLN A 707 -12.49 15.14 3.05
C GLN A 707 -11.15 15.68 2.56
N ALA A 708 -10.86 16.94 2.92
CA ALA A 708 -9.61 17.60 2.58
C ALA A 708 -8.44 16.96 3.34
N TYR A 709 -8.55 16.80 4.66
CA TYR A 709 -7.49 16.19 5.49
C TYR A 709 -7.21 14.76 5.02
N SER A 710 -8.25 13.98 4.69
CA SER A 710 -8.10 12.62 4.16
C SER A 710 -7.46 12.51 2.77
N ARG A 711 -6.96 13.61 2.18
CA ARG A 711 -6.06 13.55 1.02
C ARG A 711 -4.65 13.13 1.44
N THR A 712 -4.21 13.43 2.65
CA THR A 712 -2.85 13.17 3.11
C THR A 712 -2.68 11.85 3.84
N ASN A 713 -3.77 11.25 4.34
CA ASN A 713 -3.71 10.04 5.18
C ASN A 713 -3.66 8.70 4.44
N ARG A 714 -3.33 8.70 3.14
CA ARG A 714 -3.12 7.44 2.40
C ARG A 714 -1.79 6.81 2.77
N VAL A 715 -1.82 5.49 2.99
CA VAL A 715 -0.63 4.69 3.25
C VAL A 715 0.17 4.57 1.95
N ALA A 716 1.46 4.93 2.01
CA ALA A 716 2.43 4.69 0.95
C ALA A 716 3.57 3.82 1.49
N ASP A 717 4.37 4.39 2.40
CA ASP A 717 5.35 3.68 3.20
C ASP A 717 5.21 4.17 4.64
N MET A 718 4.75 3.32 5.55
CA MET A 718 4.49 3.70 6.95
C MET A 718 5.74 4.12 7.71
N ARG A 719 6.94 3.77 7.23
CA ARG A 719 8.21 4.17 7.84
C ARG A 719 8.54 5.60 7.47
N GLU A 720 8.31 5.97 6.23
CA GLU A 720 8.71 7.27 5.69
C GLU A 720 7.59 8.31 5.76
N LYS A 721 6.35 7.83 5.93
CA LYS A 721 5.14 8.62 6.06
C LYS A 721 4.28 8.10 7.23
N PRO A 722 4.64 8.45 8.47
CA PRO A 722 3.87 8.02 9.66
C PRO A 722 2.49 8.69 9.78
N TRP A 723 2.33 9.90 9.26
CA TRP A 723 1.08 10.67 9.30
C TRP A 723 0.85 11.42 8.01
N GLY A 724 -0.40 11.84 7.78
CA GLY A 724 -0.72 12.91 6.85
C GLY A 724 -0.52 14.27 7.53
N ARG A 725 0.24 15.17 6.92
CA ARG A 725 0.56 16.48 7.51
C ARG A 725 -0.44 17.54 7.07
N ILE A 726 -0.92 18.34 8.02
CA ILE A 726 -1.80 19.47 7.76
C ILE A 726 -1.23 20.72 8.42
N ILE A 727 -1.19 21.83 7.70
CA ILE A 727 -0.73 23.11 8.23
C ILE A 727 -1.82 24.15 7.97
N ASN A 728 -2.37 24.74 9.03
CA ASN A 728 -3.39 25.79 8.93
C ASN A 728 -2.74 27.15 9.18
N TYR A 729 -3.03 28.15 8.33
CA TYR A 729 -2.41 29.50 8.41
C TYR A 729 -3.33 30.61 8.92
N ARG A 730 -4.60 30.28 9.21
CA ARG A 730 -5.62 31.25 9.66
C ARG A 730 -6.25 30.76 10.95
N TRP A 731 -6.62 31.71 11.83
CA TRP A 731 -7.36 31.47 13.07
C TRP A 731 -7.00 30.14 13.79
N PRO A 732 -5.79 30.05 14.38
CA PRO A 732 -5.27 28.82 14.97
C PRO A 732 -6.24 28.14 15.94
N ALA A 733 -6.75 28.87 16.93
CA ALA A 733 -7.61 28.32 17.97
C ALA A 733 -8.97 27.92 17.42
N HIS A 734 -9.52 28.73 16.50
CA HIS A 734 -10.79 28.43 15.86
C HIS A 734 -10.71 27.17 14.97
N ASN A 735 -9.66 27.04 14.15
CA ASN A 735 -9.49 25.86 13.30
C ASN A 735 -9.15 24.61 14.11
N GLU A 736 -8.41 24.72 15.22
CA GLU A 736 -8.18 23.60 16.14
C GLU A 736 -9.49 23.08 16.72
N LYS A 737 -10.38 23.99 17.15
CA LYS A 737 -11.72 23.64 17.63
C LYS A 737 -12.54 22.93 16.55
N LEU A 738 -12.61 23.50 15.35
CA LEU A 738 -13.36 22.92 14.22
C LEU A 738 -12.82 21.54 13.82
N MET A 739 -11.50 21.35 13.89
CA MET A 739 -10.85 20.07 13.65
C MET A 739 -11.24 19.04 14.71
N ASN A 740 -11.08 19.36 15.99
CA ASN A 740 -11.39 18.44 17.09
C ASN A 740 -12.87 18.03 17.09
N GLU A 741 -13.76 18.98 16.83
CA GLU A 741 -15.19 18.73 16.64
C GLU A 741 -15.43 17.75 15.49
N ALA A 742 -14.91 18.05 14.29
CA ALA A 742 -15.09 17.19 13.12
C ALA A 742 -14.53 15.78 13.33
N LEU A 743 -13.29 15.66 13.83
CA LEU A 743 -12.67 14.35 14.08
C LEU A 743 -13.47 13.54 15.09
N SER A 744 -13.97 14.16 16.17
CA SER A 744 -14.77 13.45 17.17
C SER A 744 -16.06 12.88 16.61
N ILE A 745 -16.79 13.65 15.79
CA ILE A 745 -18.04 13.25 15.16
C ILE A 745 -17.81 12.08 14.20
N TYR A 746 -16.73 12.15 13.41
CA TYR A 746 -16.48 11.16 12.36
C TYR A 746 -15.58 9.98 12.79
N ALA A 747 -15.07 9.98 14.02
CA ALA A 747 -14.33 8.87 14.61
C ALA A 747 -15.23 7.90 15.37
N ASN A 748 -16.28 8.39 16.02
CA ASN A 748 -17.22 7.55 16.74
C ASN A 748 -18.54 8.30 16.96
N LYS A 749 -19.66 7.64 16.65
CA LYS A 749 -21.01 8.22 16.81
C LYS A 749 -21.27 8.66 18.27
N ASP A 750 -20.72 7.95 19.24
CA ASP A 750 -20.94 8.24 20.66
C ASP A 750 -20.02 9.35 21.22
N SER A 751 -18.90 9.65 20.53
CA SER A 751 -17.90 10.62 20.99
C SER A 751 -18.31 12.08 20.74
N ALA A 752 -19.36 12.32 19.96
CA ALA A 752 -19.83 13.67 19.64
C ALA A 752 -20.31 14.47 20.88
N LYS A 753 -20.66 13.80 21.98
CA LYS A 753 -21.18 14.41 23.22
C LYS A 753 -20.11 14.90 24.21
N LEU A 754 -18.84 14.66 23.92
CA LEU A 754 -17.71 15.03 24.78
C LEU A 754 -17.40 16.53 24.74
N SER A 755 -16.79 17.07 25.80
CA SER A 755 -16.24 18.43 25.83
C SER A 755 -15.00 18.59 24.90
N ASP A 756 -14.60 19.82 24.59
CA ASP A 756 -13.50 20.09 23.65
C ASP A 756 -12.14 19.51 24.13
N GLU A 757 -11.85 19.56 25.44
CA GLU A 757 -10.64 18.95 26.02
C GLU A 757 -10.68 17.42 25.94
N GLU A 758 -11.82 16.81 26.27
CA GLU A 758 -12.01 15.36 26.19
C GLU A 758 -11.91 14.85 24.74
N ARG A 759 -12.40 15.63 23.76
CA ARG A 759 -12.25 15.34 22.33
C ARG A 759 -10.79 15.34 21.92
N LYS A 760 -10.01 16.35 22.33
CA LYS A 760 -8.56 16.44 22.03
C LYS A 760 -7.80 15.25 22.60
N ILE A 761 -8.04 14.91 23.87
CA ILE A 761 -7.41 13.76 24.54
C ILE A 761 -7.79 12.45 23.84
N THR A 762 -9.06 12.28 23.47
CA THR A 762 -9.54 11.08 22.79
C THR A 762 -8.93 10.94 21.39
N ASN A 763 -8.82 12.04 20.62
CA ASN A 763 -8.22 12.01 19.28
C ASN A 763 -6.75 11.57 19.30
N VAL A 764 -5.96 12.03 20.28
CA VAL A 764 -4.57 11.60 20.45
C VAL A 764 -4.52 10.13 20.91
N LYS A 765 -5.34 9.75 21.89
CA LYS A 765 -5.41 8.38 22.41
C LYS A 765 -5.78 7.35 21.35
N ASP A 766 -6.69 7.71 20.44
CA ASP A 766 -7.13 6.88 19.33
C ASP A 766 -6.16 6.93 18.12
N ASN A 767 -5.01 7.59 18.25
CA ASN A 767 -4.00 7.81 17.21
C ASN A 767 -4.50 8.56 15.97
N ILE A 768 -5.59 9.33 16.11
CA ILE A 768 -6.16 10.13 15.03
C ILE A 768 -5.29 11.36 14.78
N THR A 769 -4.83 12.00 15.85
CA THR A 769 -3.88 13.12 15.80
C THR A 769 -2.56 12.74 16.46
N ALA A 770 -1.46 13.25 15.93
CA ALA A 770 -0.12 13.03 16.49
C ALA A 770 -0.01 13.56 17.94
N PRO A 771 0.77 12.89 18.81
CA PRO A 771 1.08 13.38 20.15
C PRO A 771 1.99 14.62 20.09
N LYS A 772 2.29 15.22 21.24
CA LYS A 772 3.26 16.33 21.32
C LYS A 772 4.70 15.82 21.08
N TYR A 773 5.58 16.71 20.61
CA TYR A 773 7.00 16.40 20.40
C TYR A 773 7.65 15.84 21.67
N GLU A 774 7.44 16.48 22.82
CA GLU A 774 8.02 16.11 24.11
C GLU A 774 7.63 14.70 24.57
N GLU A 775 6.35 14.32 24.38
CA GLU A 775 5.85 13.00 24.73
C GLU A 775 6.53 11.91 23.88
N LEU A 776 6.63 12.16 22.58
CA LEU A 776 7.29 11.26 21.65
C LEU A 776 8.80 11.17 21.92
N LEU A 777 9.44 12.29 22.24
CA LEU A 777 10.87 12.34 22.59
C LEU A 777 11.12 11.52 23.86
N LYS A 778 10.29 11.68 24.89
CA LYS A 778 10.37 10.93 26.15
C LYS A 778 10.20 9.43 25.93
N ASP A 779 9.20 9.03 25.14
CA ASP A 779 8.96 7.62 24.81
C ASP A 779 10.14 7.02 24.03
N THR A 780 10.73 7.79 23.11
CA THR A 780 11.90 7.35 22.34
C THR A 780 13.14 7.24 23.22
N LYS A 781 13.32 8.17 24.17
CA LYS A 781 14.42 8.13 25.14
C LYS A 781 14.36 6.89 26.02
N ARG A 782 13.16 6.49 26.46
CA ARG A 782 12.95 5.21 27.18
C ARG A 782 13.37 4.00 26.33
N VAL A 783 13.01 3.97 25.05
CA VAL A 783 13.41 2.88 24.13
C VAL A 783 14.93 2.85 23.96
N VAL A 784 15.58 4.02 23.86
CA VAL A 784 17.04 4.14 23.79
C VAL A 784 17.71 3.63 25.07
N GLU A 785 17.17 3.95 26.24
CA GLU A 785 17.65 3.42 27.53
C GLU A 785 17.51 1.89 27.61
N GLU A 786 16.37 1.33 27.22
CA GLU A 786 16.15 -0.11 27.16
C GLU A 786 17.14 -0.80 26.19
N LEU A 787 17.37 -0.20 25.01
CA LEU A 787 18.37 -0.69 24.05
C LEU A 787 19.79 -0.60 24.63
N ARG A 788 20.14 0.47 25.33
CA ARG A 788 21.44 0.67 25.98
C ARG A 788 21.69 -0.41 27.03
N GLU A 789 20.68 -0.76 27.83
CA GLU A 789 20.79 -1.80 28.86
C GLU A 789 20.97 -3.21 28.27
N ILE A 790 20.20 -3.58 27.25
CA ILE A 790 20.28 -4.94 26.69
C ILE A 790 21.53 -5.18 25.82
N THR A 791 22.15 -4.11 25.29
CA THR A 791 23.34 -4.15 24.43
C THR A 791 24.65 -3.81 25.15
N ASP A 792 24.61 -3.67 26.48
CA ASP A 792 25.78 -3.28 27.29
C ASP A 792 26.41 -1.98 26.77
N ASN A 793 25.65 -0.88 26.83
CA ASN A 793 26.04 0.44 26.32
C ASN A 793 26.37 0.44 24.82
N PHE A 794 25.56 -0.23 24.01
CA PHE A 794 25.73 -0.33 22.54
C PHE A 794 27.05 -0.97 22.12
N SER A 795 27.72 -1.70 23.01
CA SER A 795 29.03 -2.29 22.70
C SER A 795 28.91 -3.62 21.97
N GLN A 796 27.86 -4.40 22.23
CA GLN A 796 27.72 -5.77 21.73
C GLN A 796 26.26 -6.22 21.61
N LEU A 797 26.03 -7.28 20.82
CA LEU A 797 24.74 -7.94 20.79
C LEU A 797 24.37 -8.52 22.16
N PRO A 798 23.07 -8.50 22.54
CA PRO A 798 22.62 -9.13 23.76
C PRO A 798 23.02 -10.61 23.82
N PRO A 799 23.51 -11.12 24.96
CA PRO A 799 24.04 -12.48 25.04
C PRO A 799 22.96 -13.57 24.89
N SER A 800 21.72 -13.29 25.30
CA SER A 800 20.62 -14.25 25.24
C SER A 800 19.76 -14.07 23.99
N GLU A 801 19.25 -15.18 23.45
CA GLU A 801 18.36 -15.15 22.29
C GLU A 801 17.05 -14.39 22.53
N ALA A 802 16.48 -14.48 23.74
CA ALA A 802 15.28 -13.72 24.10
C ALA A 802 15.54 -12.21 24.00
N LYS A 803 16.66 -11.73 24.56
CA LYS A 803 17.05 -10.32 24.49
C LYS A 803 17.40 -9.85 23.08
N LYS A 804 17.87 -10.72 22.18
CA LYS A 804 18.06 -10.37 20.76
C LYS A 804 16.73 -10.14 20.03
N TRP A 805 15.69 -10.92 20.35
CA TRP A 805 14.33 -10.67 19.84
C TRP A 805 13.73 -9.40 20.44
N GLU A 806 13.96 -9.16 21.72
CA GLU A 806 13.58 -7.90 22.38
C GLU A 806 14.26 -6.71 21.71
N MET A 807 15.57 -6.78 21.46
CA MET A 807 16.31 -5.77 20.71
C MET A 807 15.70 -5.53 19.32
N LEU A 808 15.31 -6.58 18.59
CA LEU A 808 14.66 -6.44 17.29
C LEU A 808 13.37 -5.61 17.36
N GLU A 809 12.54 -5.87 18.37
CA GLU A 809 11.28 -5.14 18.55
C GLU A 809 11.53 -3.69 18.99
N GLN A 810 12.47 -3.47 19.91
CA GLN A 810 12.86 -2.13 20.34
C GLN A 810 13.46 -1.30 19.20
N LEU A 811 14.27 -1.91 18.32
CA LEU A 811 14.79 -1.25 17.12
C LEU A 811 13.68 -0.85 16.15
N ARG A 812 12.60 -1.64 16.04
CA ARG A 812 11.43 -1.28 15.23
C ARG A 812 10.67 -0.09 15.82
N ILE A 813 10.49 -0.07 17.14
CA ILE A 813 9.85 1.04 17.84
C ILE A 813 10.70 2.31 17.70
N TYR A 814 12.01 2.21 17.95
CA TYR A 814 12.97 3.29 17.75
C TYR A 814 12.89 3.86 16.33
N THR A 815 12.99 3.00 15.32
CA THR A 815 12.90 3.39 13.91
C THR A 815 11.61 4.14 13.60
N ALA A 816 10.46 3.60 14.03
CA ALA A 816 9.17 4.23 13.82
C ALA A 816 9.07 5.59 14.54
N ASN A 817 9.64 5.71 15.74
CA ASN A 817 9.64 6.95 16.50
C ASN A 817 10.56 8.01 15.90
N ILE A 818 11.76 7.66 15.42
CA ILE A 818 12.65 8.60 14.73
C ILE A 818 11.96 9.14 13.47
N ALA A 819 11.34 8.28 12.67
CA ALA A 819 10.56 8.73 11.51
C ALA A 819 9.46 9.74 11.86
N LYS A 820 8.76 9.50 12.97
CA LYS A 820 7.75 10.40 13.51
C LYS A 820 8.36 11.73 13.99
N ILE A 821 9.48 11.68 14.72
CA ILE A 821 10.19 12.86 15.23
C ILE A 821 10.68 13.75 14.08
N LYS A 822 11.20 13.18 12.99
CA LYS A 822 11.64 13.94 11.80
C LYS A 822 10.52 14.78 11.18
N GLN A 823 9.25 14.44 11.44
CA GLN A 823 8.11 15.25 11.01
C GLN A 823 7.84 16.48 11.90
N TYR A 824 8.49 16.69 13.03
CA TYR A 824 8.33 17.91 13.82
C TYR A 824 9.29 18.97 13.30
N SER A 825 8.72 20.08 12.83
CA SER A 825 9.48 21.25 12.38
C SER A 825 10.12 21.94 13.59
N THR A 826 11.21 22.68 13.36
CA THR A 826 11.82 23.49 14.42
C THR A 826 10.95 24.70 14.76
N GLU A 827 10.52 24.79 16.02
CA GLU A 827 9.71 25.88 16.58
C GLU A 827 10.43 26.49 17.78
N ASP A 828 10.24 27.79 18.00
CA ASP A 828 10.76 28.51 19.17
C ASP A 828 9.62 28.66 20.19
N GLU A 829 9.64 27.82 21.22
CA GLU A 829 8.71 27.91 22.35
C GLU A 829 9.46 28.51 23.55
N ASN A 830 9.16 29.77 23.89
CA ASN A 830 9.73 30.47 25.06
C ASN A 830 11.28 30.53 25.09
N GLY A 831 11.95 30.56 23.94
CA GLY A 831 13.41 30.60 23.82
C GLY A 831 14.07 29.21 23.77
N GLU A 832 13.29 28.13 23.80
CA GLU A 832 13.75 26.77 23.59
C GLU A 832 13.36 26.30 22.18
N ILE A 833 14.36 25.94 21.38
CA ILE A 833 14.10 25.39 20.03
C ILE A 833 13.68 23.94 20.20
N ILE A 834 12.43 23.63 19.91
CA ILE A 834 11.87 22.27 19.90
C ILE A 834 11.71 21.76 18.47
N GLY A 835 11.69 20.44 18.27
CA GLY A 835 11.54 19.82 16.94
C GLY A 835 12.86 19.38 16.28
N PHE A 836 12.74 18.75 15.11
CA PHE A 836 13.88 18.16 14.41
C PHE A 836 14.52 19.12 13.40
N ASP A 837 15.80 19.40 13.59
CA ASP A 837 16.59 20.25 12.70
C ASP A 837 17.36 19.39 11.67
N TYR A 838 16.99 19.50 10.39
CA TYR A 838 17.68 18.80 9.31
C TYR A 838 19.08 19.35 9.04
N ASP A 839 19.35 20.60 9.42
CA ASP A 839 20.65 21.24 9.25
C ASP A 839 21.57 20.96 10.45
N ASN A 840 21.00 20.57 11.60
CA ASN A 840 21.74 20.11 12.79
C ASN A 840 21.12 18.84 13.43
N PRO A 841 21.20 17.68 12.76
CA PRO A 841 20.59 16.43 13.23
C PRO A 841 21.24 15.87 14.51
N ASP A 842 22.46 16.29 14.84
CA ASP A 842 23.17 15.87 16.08
C ASP A 842 22.43 16.27 17.35
N LYS A 843 21.70 17.38 17.32
CA LYS A 843 20.95 17.87 18.47
C LYS A 843 19.98 16.81 19.00
N LEU A 844 19.25 16.13 18.11
CA LEU A 844 18.32 15.07 18.49
C LEU A 844 19.04 13.87 19.13
N ILE A 845 20.21 13.51 18.61
CA ILE A 845 21.00 12.38 19.14
C ILE A 845 21.37 12.64 20.61
N TYR A 846 21.82 13.87 20.91
CA TYR A 846 22.11 14.28 22.28
C TYR A 846 20.86 14.37 23.16
N GLU A 847 19.73 14.87 22.65
CA GLU A 847 18.45 14.90 23.39
C GLU A 847 17.97 13.49 23.77
N LEU A 848 18.21 12.50 22.90
CA LEU A 848 17.95 11.08 23.15
C LEU A 848 18.95 10.43 24.11
N GLY A 849 19.98 11.16 24.56
CA GLY A 849 20.99 10.65 25.48
C GLY A 849 21.98 9.71 24.81
N MET A 850 22.29 9.93 23.53
CA MET A 850 23.31 9.21 22.76
C MET A 850 24.39 10.16 22.25
N THR A 851 25.53 9.61 21.85
CA THR A 851 26.50 10.27 20.97
C THR A 851 26.28 9.87 19.51
N GLY A 852 26.83 10.63 18.55
CA GLY A 852 26.77 10.24 17.13
C GLY A 852 27.42 8.88 16.84
N GLU A 853 28.44 8.51 17.60
CA GLU A 853 29.08 7.19 17.51
C GLU A 853 28.17 6.08 18.03
N GLU A 854 27.47 6.31 19.14
CA GLU A 854 26.51 5.36 19.71
C GLU A 854 25.31 5.13 18.78
N GLU A 855 24.77 6.19 18.15
CA GLU A 855 23.68 6.07 17.17
C GLU A 855 24.12 5.24 15.95
N SER A 856 25.32 5.50 15.42
CA SER A 856 25.86 4.72 14.30
C SER A 856 26.13 3.26 14.70
N MET A 857 26.67 3.03 15.89
CA MET A 857 26.90 1.68 16.41
C MET A 857 25.58 0.89 16.55
N LEU A 858 24.53 1.54 17.06
CA LEU A 858 23.20 0.93 17.22
C LEU A 858 22.52 0.68 15.86
N THR A 859 22.39 1.72 15.03
CA THR A 859 21.59 1.69 13.80
C THR A 859 22.29 0.98 12.65
N ASN A 860 23.62 0.97 12.63
CA ASN A 860 24.40 0.26 11.63
C ASN A 860 24.95 -1.05 12.20
N THR A 861 26.02 -1.01 13.00
CA THR A 861 26.81 -2.19 13.37
C THR A 861 25.97 -3.27 14.05
N LEU A 862 25.35 -2.97 15.20
CA LEU A 862 24.59 -3.94 15.98
C LEU A 862 23.33 -4.42 15.24
N THR A 863 22.66 -3.52 14.53
CA THR A 863 21.52 -3.88 13.69
C THR A 863 21.92 -4.89 12.61
N ASN A 864 23.06 -4.70 11.96
CA ASN A 864 23.53 -5.59 10.90
C ASN A 864 24.05 -6.93 11.44
N GLU A 865 24.75 -6.91 12.57
CA GLU A 865 25.12 -8.13 13.30
C GLU A 865 23.87 -8.92 13.71
N LEU A 866 22.83 -8.24 14.21
CA LEU A 866 21.56 -8.87 14.56
C LEU A 866 20.90 -9.50 13.33
N LYS A 867 20.87 -8.80 12.19
CA LYS A 867 20.34 -9.35 10.92
C LYS A 867 21.10 -10.59 10.48
N LEU A 868 22.43 -10.56 10.50
CA LEU A 868 23.28 -11.70 10.13
C LEU A 868 23.03 -12.89 11.05
N HIS A 869 22.95 -12.64 12.36
CA HIS A 869 22.62 -13.67 13.34
C HIS A 869 21.24 -14.28 13.09
N LEU A 870 20.23 -13.44 12.87
CA LEU A 870 18.85 -13.88 12.58
C LEU A 870 18.75 -14.64 11.26
N ALA A 871 19.46 -14.18 10.22
CA ALA A 871 19.53 -14.82 8.91
C ALA A 871 20.15 -16.22 9.01
N LYS A 872 21.31 -16.34 9.67
CA LYS A 872 21.98 -17.63 9.92
C LYS A 872 21.09 -18.58 10.72
N LYS A 873 20.41 -18.08 11.75
CA LYS A 873 19.53 -18.89 12.61
C LYS A 873 18.27 -19.36 11.88
N ARG A 874 17.70 -18.52 11.01
CA ARG A 874 16.53 -18.86 10.20
C ARG A 874 16.88 -19.62 8.92
N ASN A 875 18.17 -19.77 8.61
CA ASN A 875 18.68 -20.34 7.37
C ASN A 875 18.10 -19.64 6.12
N VAL A 876 18.07 -18.30 6.17
CA VAL A 876 17.56 -17.46 5.09
C VAL A 876 18.62 -16.42 4.71
N PRO A 877 18.65 -15.96 3.44
CA PRO A 877 19.46 -14.82 3.04
C PRO A 877 19.18 -13.59 3.91
N VAL A 878 20.20 -12.78 4.20
CA VAL A 878 20.07 -11.55 5.02
C VAL A 878 19.01 -10.60 4.47
N MET A 879 18.86 -10.53 3.14
CA MET A 879 17.85 -9.71 2.47
C MET A 879 16.40 -10.09 2.84
N GLN A 880 16.16 -11.30 3.35
CA GLN A 880 14.83 -11.75 3.81
C GLN A 880 14.52 -11.35 5.25
N ILE A 881 15.50 -10.82 6.00
CA ILE A 881 15.26 -10.27 7.34
C ILE A 881 14.75 -8.84 7.22
N GLU A 882 13.44 -8.66 7.36
CA GLU A 882 12.77 -7.35 7.36
C GLU A 882 13.09 -6.55 8.63
N LEU A 883 14.20 -5.81 8.58
CA LEU A 883 14.58 -4.75 9.51
C LEU A 883 15.28 -3.66 8.70
N GLN A 884 14.62 -2.54 8.42
CA GLN A 884 15.28 -1.36 7.84
C GLN A 884 15.25 -0.26 8.89
N MET A 885 16.37 0.43 9.08
CA MET A 885 16.50 1.47 10.07
C MET A 885 16.18 2.82 9.46
N THR A 886 15.51 3.67 10.22
CA THR A 886 15.41 5.10 9.92
C THR A 886 16.53 5.78 10.71
N HIS A 887 17.51 6.32 9.99
CA HIS A 887 18.63 7.01 10.59
C HIS A 887 18.28 8.45 10.94
N VAL A 888 18.86 8.95 12.03
CA VAL A 888 18.76 10.37 12.39
C VAL A 888 19.52 11.22 11.38
N LYS A 889 20.71 10.73 10.97
CA LYS A 889 21.54 11.29 9.91
C LYS A 889 21.51 10.41 8.68
N ASP A 890 21.49 11.00 7.50
CA ASP A 890 21.73 10.22 6.29
C ASP A 890 23.19 9.74 6.31
N VAL A 891 23.38 8.42 6.15
CA VAL A 891 24.71 7.82 6.18
C VAL A 891 25.44 8.15 4.88
N GLU A 892 26.32 9.15 4.92
CA GLU A 892 27.34 9.33 3.89
C GLU A 892 28.48 8.36 4.14
N ILE A 893 28.79 7.53 3.14
CA ILE A 893 29.94 6.64 3.18
C ILE A 893 31.18 7.55 3.12
N ASN A 894 31.95 7.63 4.21
CA ASN A 894 33.19 8.38 4.25
C ASN A 894 34.28 7.59 3.49
N TYR A 895 34.33 7.78 2.16
CA TYR A 895 35.30 7.13 1.28
C TYR A 895 36.74 7.58 1.56
N ASP A 896 36.94 8.78 2.11
CA ASP A 896 38.26 9.26 2.51
C ASP A 896 38.80 8.48 3.71
N TYR A 897 37.95 8.20 4.70
CA TYR A 897 38.28 7.37 5.85
C TYR A 897 38.54 5.91 5.45
N LEU A 898 37.74 5.35 4.52
CA LEU A 898 38.03 4.03 3.92
C LEU A 898 39.42 4.02 3.26
N THR A 899 39.73 5.07 2.51
CA THR A 899 41.04 5.22 1.83
C THR A 899 42.17 5.29 2.86
N GLU A 900 41.99 6.03 3.96
CA GLU A 900 42.95 6.14 5.05
C GLU A 900 43.21 4.80 5.74
N LEU A 901 42.15 4.06 6.12
CA LEU A 901 42.26 2.75 6.77
C LEU A 901 42.98 1.74 5.89
N ILE A 902 42.63 1.66 4.60
CA ILE A 902 43.27 0.73 3.65
C ILE A 902 44.74 1.10 3.42
N THR A 903 45.03 2.39 3.25
CA THR A 903 46.40 2.88 3.09
C THR A 903 47.25 2.60 4.32
N THR A 904 46.67 2.76 5.51
CA THR A 904 47.30 2.46 6.79
C THR A 904 47.60 0.97 6.92
N LEU A 905 46.63 0.11 6.59
CA LEU A 905 46.81 -1.33 6.57
C LEU A 905 47.94 -1.77 5.63
N LEU A 906 47.99 -1.21 4.41
CA LEU A 906 49.06 -1.48 3.44
C LEU A 906 50.44 -1.09 3.96
N LYS A 907 50.57 0.10 4.57
CA LYS A 907 51.83 0.58 5.17
C LYS A 907 52.29 -0.30 6.33
N GLN A 908 51.37 -0.70 7.20
CA GLN A 908 51.69 -1.55 8.37
C GLN A 908 52.17 -2.94 7.94
N ILE A 909 51.55 -3.53 6.90
CA ILE A 909 52.00 -4.81 6.34
C ILE A 909 53.37 -4.69 5.68
N GLU A 910 53.65 -3.61 4.93
CA GLU A 910 54.98 -3.38 4.33
C GLU A 910 56.07 -3.14 5.39
N ALA A 911 55.71 -2.50 6.52
CA ALA A 911 56.58 -2.28 7.66
C ALA A 911 56.77 -3.52 8.56
N GLY A 912 56.04 -4.62 8.31
CA GLY A 912 56.10 -5.85 9.12
C GLY A 912 55.37 -5.78 10.47
N GLU A 913 54.52 -4.78 10.70
CA GLU A 913 53.81 -4.52 11.96
C GLU A 913 52.51 -5.37 12.08
N THR A 914 52.65 -6.67 12.29
CA THR A 914 51.54 -7.64 12.20
C THR A 914 50.41 -7.47 13.23
N GLU A 915 50.71 -7.01 14.45
CA GLU A 915 49.67 -6.80 15.48
C GLU A 915 48.84 -5.53 15.21
N LYS A 916 49.49 -4.43 14.83
CA LYS A 916 48.80 -3.20 14.41
C LYS A 916 47.96 -3.42 13.14
N ALA A 917 48.46 -4.22 12.20
CA ALA A 917 47.70 -4.59 11.00
C ALA A 917 46.41 -5.36 11.32
N LYS A 918 46.41 -6.23 12.34
CA LYS A 918 45.19 -6.91 12.82
C LYS A 918 44.21 -5.95 13.50
N GLU A 919 44.70 -4.93 14.19
CA GLU A 919 43.85 -3.89 14.78
C GLU A 919 43.16 -3.06 13.68
N THR A 920 43.94 -2.56 12.71
CA THR A 920 43.40 -1.84 11.54
C THR A 920 42.45 -2.72 10.71
N GLN A 921 42.69 -4.03 10.62
CA GLN A 921 41.76 -4.97 10.00
C GLN A 921 40.41 -4.99 10.72
N LYS A 922 40.42 -5.07 12.06
CA LYS A 922 39.18 -5.06 12.85
C LYS A 922 38.43 -3.74 12.68
N GLU A 923 39.13 -2.62 12.55
CA GLU A 923 38.53 -1.32 12.25
C GLU A 923 37.90 -1.29 10.85
N LEU A 924 38.56 -1.87 9.84
CA LEU A 924 38.03 -2.05 8.49
C LEU A 924 36.80 -2.96 8.46
N GLU A 925 36.80 -4.04 9.22
CA GLU A 925 35.65 -4.95 9.37
C GLU A 925 34.49 -4.24 10.06
N LYS A 926 34.76 -3.46 11.12
CA LYS A 926 33.76 -2.62 11.79
C LYS A 926 33.17 -1.57 10.84
N PHE A 927 34.01 -0.91 10.04
CA PHE A 927 33.58 0.02 8.99
C PHE A 927 32.70 -0.67 7.96
N ALA A 928 33.12 -1.82 7.42
CA ALA A 928 32.37 -2.59 6.43
C ALA A 928 31.00 -3.04 6.97
N ASN A 929 30.94 -3.51 8.22
CA ASN A 929 29.69 -3.89 8.87
C ASN A 929 28.71 -2.72 9.02
N GLY A 930 29.23 -1.49 9.07
CA GLY A 930 28.46 -0.25 9.12
C GLY A 930 27.78 0.16 7.80
N LEU A 931 28.17 -0.40 6.64
CA LEU A 931 27.68 0.02 5.32
C LEU A 931 26.33 -0.61 4.96
N GLU A 932 25.38 0.17 4.43
CA GLU A 932 24.10 -0.38 3.92
C GLU A 932 24.30 -1.41 2.81
N ASP A 933 25.19 -1.12 1.84
CA ASP A 933 25.53 -2.00 0.72
C ASP A 933 26.37 -3.21 1.20
N ARG A 934 25.70 -4.36 1.32
CA ARG A 934 26.35 -5.61 1.76
C ARG A 934 27.34 -6.16 0.75
N SER A 935 27.13 -5.96 -0.54
CA SER A 935 28.06 -6.42 -1.57
C SER A 935 29.36 -5.62 -1.48
N PHE A 936 29.26 -4.30 -1.29
CA PHE A 936 30.44 -3.47 -1.10
C PHE A 936 31.15 -3.75 0.24
N ALA A 937 30.41 -3.98 1.32
CA ALA A 937 30.97 -4.40 2.62
C ALA A 937 31.76 -5.72 2.54
N SER A 938 31.23 -6.72 1.81
CA SER A 938 31.89 -8.00 1.55
C SER A 938 33.23 -7.78 0.84
N ARG A 939 33.23 -6.97 -0.21
CA ARG A 939 34.43 -6.59 -0.97
C ARG A 939 35.47 -5.89 -0.09
N ILE A 940 35.10 -4.97 0.80
CA ILE A 940 36.05 -4.33 1.72
C ILE A 940 36.72 -5.37 2.64
N SER A 941 35.94 -6.29 3.19
CA SER A 941 36.44 -7.36 4.05
C SER A 941 37.36 -8.33 3.29
N GLY A 942 37.03 -8.64 2.04
CA GLY A 942 37.87 -9.42 1.12
C GLY A 942 39.22 -8.73 0.83
N ALA A 943 39.18 -7.43 0.53
CA ALA A 943 40.37 -6.62 0.29
C ALA A 943 41.30 -6.57 1.51
N ALA A 944 40.76 -6.37 2.72
CA ALA A 944 41.54 -6.36 3.95
C ALA A 944 42.27 -7.70 4.17
N LYS A 945 41.59 -8.82 3.94
CA LYS A 945 42.20 -10.17 4.00
C LYS A 945 43.29 -10.35 2.95
N ALA A 946 43.07 -9.87 1.73
CA ALA A 946 44.03 -9.95 0.63
C ALA A 946 45.34 -9.21 0.95
N ILE A 947 45.22 -8.02 1.52
CA ILE A 947 46.35 -7.17 1.93
C ILE A 947 47.16 -7.86 3.03
N ILE A 948 46.51 -8.41 4.06
CA ILE A 948 47.19 -9.10 5.17
C ILE A 948 47.91 -10.36 4.71
N LYS A 949 47.33 -11.10 3.76
CA LYS A 949 47.98 -12.27 3.15
C LYS A 949 49.11 -11.91 2.19
N GLY A 950 49.33 -10.61 1.92
CA GLY A 950 50.40 -10.12 1.04
C GLY A 950 50.11 -10.28 -0.45
N PHE A 951 48.86 -10.51 -0.83
CA PHE A 951 48.43 -10.70 -2.22
C PHE A 951 48.32 -9.39 -3.01
N PHE A 952 48.28 -8.25 -2.31
CA PHE A 952 48.23 -6.91 -2.88
C PHE A 952 49.21 -5.99 -2.14
N LYS A 953 50.04 -5.20 -2.85
CA LYS A 953 51.15 -4.44 -2.25
C LYS A 953 51.00 -2.93 -2.45
N LEU A 954 51.68 -2.14 -1.62
CA LEU A 954 51.60 -0.66 -1.64
C LEU A 954 51.99 -0.06 -3.01
N LYS A 955 52.93 -0.67 -3.75
CA LYS A 955 53.33 -0.23 -5.10
C LYS A 955 52.18 -0.27 -6.11
N ASP A 956 51.19 -1.12 -5.88
CA ASP A 956 50.03 -1.32 -6.76
C ASP A 956 48.91 -0.29 -6.46
N ALA A 957 48.99 0.43 -5.33
CA ALA A 957 47.96 1.36 -4.84
C ALA A 957 48.26 2.86 -5.09
N PHE A 958 49.33 3.19 -5.82
CA PHE A 958 49.85 4.57 -5.87
C PHE A 958 48.88 5.53 -6.61
N LYS A 959 48.42 6.59 -5.91
CA LYS A 959 47.48 7.64 -6.38
C LYS A 959 46.03 7.19 -6.69
N GLN A 960 45.56 6.10 -6.08
CA GLN A 960 44.19 5.62 -6.28
C GLN A 960 43.30 5.91 -5.07
N ASP A 961 41.99 5.97 -5.29
CA ASP A 961 40.99 6.09 -4.21
C ASP A 961 40.74 4.73 -3.54
N GLY A 962 40.19 4.74 -2.33
CA GLY A 962 39.95 3.53 -1.54
C GLY A 962 39.05 2.51 -2.24
N VAL A 963 38.08 2.96 -3.04
CA VAL A 963 37.19 2.08 -3.81
C VAL A 963 37.97 1.30 -4.88
N SER A 964 38.82 1.98 -5.65
CA SER A 964 39.67 1.32 -6.65
C SER A 964 40.65 0.33 -6.01
N ILE A 965 41.18 0.66 -4.84
CA ILE A 965 42.08 -0.25 -4.10
C ILE A 965 41.32 -1.49 -3.63
N VAL A 966 40.08 -1.36 -3.15
CA VAL A 966 39.23 -2.50 -2.78
C VAL A 966 39.02 -3.42 -3.97
N GLU A 967 38.65 -2.89 -5.13
CA GLU A 967 38.41 -3.69 -6.33
C GLU A 967 39.68 -4.43 -6.78
N GLN A 968 40.82 -3.73 -6.84
CA GLN A 968 42.09 -4.33 -7.27
C GLN A 968 42.61 -5.37 -6.28
N ALA A 969 42.49 -5.13 -4.97
CA ALA A 969 42.89 -6.09 -3.95
C ALA A 969 42.05 -7.38 -4.01
N ASN A 970 40.73 -7.27 -4.25
CA ASN A 970 39.88 -8.44 -4.47
C ASN A 970 40.25 -9.17 -5.76
N HIS A 971 40.48 -8.44 -6.86
CA HIS A 971 40.93 -9.04 -8.11
C HIS A 971 42.25 -9.79 -7.95
N ALA A 972 43.22 -9.20 -7.23
CA ALA A 972 44.51 -9.82 -6.94
C ALA A 972 44.38 -11.06 -6.05
N SER A 973 43.52 -11.02 -5.03
CA SER A 973 43.19 -12.17 -4.19
C SER A 973 42.59 -13.32 -5.00
N GLN A 974 41.61 -13.01 -5.86
CA GLN A 974 40.98 -13.98 -6.74
C GLN A 974 41.97 -14.56 -7.75
N ASP A 975 42.83 -13.72 -8.35
CA ASP A 975 43.86 -14.21 -9.27
C ASP A 975 44.86 -15.13 -8.58
N GLN A 976 45.21 -14.86 -7.33
CA GLN A 976 46.06 -15.74 -6.53
C GLN A 976 45.35 -17.05 -6.18
N GLN A 977 44.08 -17.02 -5.77
CA GLN A 977 43.29 -18.22 -5.53
C GLN A 977 43.16 -19.10 -6.78
N PHE A 978 42.92 -18.50 -7.95
CA PHE A 978 42.90 -19.21 -9.22
C PHE A 978 44.25 -19.79 -9.58
N LEU A 979 45.34 -19.05 -9.33
CA LEU A 979 46.69 -19.55 -9.56
C LEU A 979 47.00 -20.74 -8.65
N ASP A 980 46.71 -20.64 -7.35
CA ASP A 980 46.93 -21.70 -6.37
C ASP A 980 46.12 -22.94 -6.71
N PHE A 981 44.84 -22.76 -7.10
CA PHE A 981 43.99 -23.85 -7.58
C PHE A 981 44.58 -24.52 -8.82
N ARG A 982 45.03 -23.73 -9.80
CA ARG A 982 45.64 -24.25 -11.03
C ARG A 982 46.93 -25.00 -10.73
N LEU A 983 47.75 -24.53 -9.79
CA LEU A 983 48.98 -25.21 -9.36
C LEU A 983 48.65 -26.50 -8.60
N GLN A 984 47.68 -26.47 -7.69
CA GLN A 984 47.25 -27.63 -6.91
C GLN A 984 46.78 -28.78 -7.83
N TRP A 985 46.01 -28.44 -8.86
CA TRP A 985 45.39 -29.43 -9.74
C TRP A 985 46.15 -29.72 -11.04
N GLY A 986 47.22 -28.97 -11.34
CA GLY A 986 48.03 -29.18 -12.56
C GLY A 986 47.37 -28.62 -13.82
N LEU A 987 46.68 -27.49 -13.70
CA LEU A 987 45.92 -26.84 -14.78
C LEU A 987 46.66 -25.66 -15.41
N THR A 988 47.89 -25.36 -14.98
CA THR A 988 48.61 -24.14 -15.35
C THR A 988 48.82 -23.97 -16.85
N GLU A 989 49.01 -25.06 -17.59
CA GLU A 989 49.20 -25.08 -19.06
C GLU A 989 47.89 -25.26 -19.84
N ILE A 990 46.79 -25.56 -19.16
CA ILE A 990 45.50 -25.94 -19.78
C ILE A 990 44.50 -24.79 -19.70
N LEU A 991 44.55 -24.05 -18.60
CA LEU A 991 43.57 -23.06 -18.25
C LEU A 991 44.28 -21.82 -17.69
N THR A 992 43.83 -20.64 -18.10
CA THR A 992 44.27 -19.35 -17.56
C THR A 992 43.29 -18.80 -16.53
N ASN A 993 43.71 -17.85 -15.68
CA ASN A 993 42.81 -17.17 -14.75
C ASN A 993 41.65 -16.46 -15.48
N ALA A 994 41.92 -15.86 -16.64
CA ALA A 994 40.90 -15.21 -17.46
C ALA A 994 39.82 -16.19 -17.95
N GLN A 995 40.23 -17.40 -18.34
CA GLN A 995 39.30 -18.45 -18.74
C GLN A 995 38.51 -19.02 -17.56
N LEU A 996 39.11 -19.12 -16.35
CA LEU A 996 38.35 -19.45 -15.13
C LEU A 996 37.29 -18.40 -14.81
N ARG A 997 37.64 -17.11 -14.86
CA ARG A 997 36.67 -16.02 -14.69
C ARG A 997 35.54 -16.11 -15.71
N GLN A 998 35.85 -16.36 -16.97
CA GLN A 998 34.85 -16.49 -18.02
C GLN A 998 33.94 -17.71 -17.82
N LEU A 999 34.51 -18.83 -17.34
CA LEU A 999 33.77 -20.03 -17.01
C LEU A 999 32.79 -19.79 -15.85
N PHE A 1000 33.23 -19.08 -14.82
CA PHE A 1000 32.42 -18.81 -13.62
C PHE A 1000 31.46 -17.62 -13.77
N ALA A 1001 31.68 -16.72 -14.73
CA ALA A 1001 30.83 -15.54 -14.95
C ALA A 1001 29.35 -15.86 -15.26
N LYS A 1002 29.04 -17.11 -15.63
CA LYS A 1002 27.67 -17.58 -15.93
C LYS A 1002 27.13 -18.56 -14.89
N HIS A 1003 27.91 -18.88 -13.86
CA HIS A 1003 27.59 -19.85 -12.84
C HIS A 1003 26.57 -19.30 -11.84
N GLN A 1004 25.67 -20.16 -11.37
CA GLN A 1004 24.74 -19.88 -10.28
C GLN A 1004 25.09 -20.71 -9.05
N PHE A 1005 25.08 -20.06 -7.88
CA PHE A 1005 25.43 -20.67 -6.60
C PHE A 1005 24.68 -22.00 -6.35
N GLN A 1006 25.44 -23.05 -6.03
CA GLN A 1006 25.07 -24.45 -5.81
C GLN A 1006 24.39 -25.15 -7.01
N GLN A 1007 24.44 -24.55 -8.21
CA GLN A 1007 23.95 -25.19 -9.43
C GLN A 1007 25.06 -25.96 -10.15
N LYS A 1008 24.68 -26.98 -10.92
CA LYS A 1008 25.60 -27.76 -11.76
C LYS A 1008 25.51 -27.33 -13.23
N ASP A 1009 25.79 -26.07 -13.51
CA ASP A 1009 25.56 -25.37 -14.78
C ASP A 1009 26.85 -25.06 -15.57
N LEU A 1010 28.02 -25.41 -15.03
CA LEU A 1010 29.31 -25.16 -15.70
C LEU A 1010 29.60 -26.11 -16.88
N ASP A 1011 28.77 -27.12 -17.10
CA ASP A 1011 28.99 -28.20 -18.09
C ASP A 1011 27.95 -28.21 -19.24
N ASP A 1012 27.15 -27.15 -19.39
CA ASP A 1012 26.03 -27.09 -20.36
C ASP A 1012 26.44 -27.26 -21.83
N ASN A 1013 27.71 -27.07 -22.17
CA ASN A 1013 28.27 -27.24 -23.53
C ASN A 1013 29.47 -28.22 -23.57
N ASP A 1014 29.55 -29.17 -22.62
CA ASP A 1014 30.67 -30.12 -22.46
C ASP A 1014 32.06 -29.47 -22.21
N GLN A 1015 32.12 -28.15 -22.02
CA GLN A 1015 33.37 -27.40 -21.85
C GLN A 1015 34.15 -27.85 -20.60
N LEU A 1016 33.45 -28.07 -19.49
CA LEU A 1016 34.05 -28.55 -18.24
C LEU A 1016 34.48 -30.03 -18.38
N THR A 1017 33.67 -30.85 -19.05
CA THR A 1017 34.01 -32.24 -19.35
C THR A 1017 35.29 -32.37 -20.17
N ASP A 1018 35.44 -31.57 -21.23
CA ASP A 1018 36.63 -31.57 -22.09
C ASP A 1018 37.87 -31.04 -21.36
N LEU A 1019 37.71 -30.00 -20.55
CA LEU A 1019 38.76 -29.46 -19.70
C LEU A 1019 39.29 -30.51 -18.71
N ILE A 1020 38.39 -31.20 -18.01
CA ILE A 1020 38.75 -32.27 -17.07
C ILE A 1020 39.42 -33.44 -17.79
N LYS A 1021 38.99 -33.74 -19.03
CA LYS A 1021 39.60 -34.79 -19.86
C LYS A 1021 41.03 -34.44 -20.23
N GLN A 1022 41.30 -33.20 -20.65
CA GLN A 1022 42.66 -32.71 -20.94
C GLN A 1022 43.53 -32.70 -19.68
N ALA A 1023 43.02 -32.16 -18.57
CA ALA A 1023 43.71 -32.15 -17.27
C ALA A 1023 44.08 -33.55 -16.78
N SER A 1024 43.20 -34.53 -16.99
CA SER A 1024 43.44 -35.91 -16.59
C SER A 1024 44.59 -36.62 -17.34
N ILE A 1025 45.19 -36.00 -18.36
CA ILE A 1025 46.34 -36.53 -19.10
C ILE A 1025 47.66 -36.06 -18.47
N THR A 1026 47.74 -34.79 -18.07
CA THR A 1026 49.00 -34.13 -17.68
C THR A 1026 49.13 -33.89 -16.17
N TYR A 1027 48.06 -34.08 -15.38
CA TYR A 1027 48.09 -33.85 -13.93
C TYR A 1027 49.16 -34.60 -13.11
N PRO A 1028 49.64 -35.82 -13.46
CA PRO A 1028 50.64 -36.51 -12.64
C PRO A 1028 51.98 -35.76 -12.63
N GLU A 1029 52.26 -35.02 -13.70
CA GLU A 1029 53.49 -34.26 -13.89
C GLU A 1029 53.32 -32.79 -13.48
N LEU A 1030 52.16 -32.18 -13.78
CA LEU A 1030 51.93 -30.74 -13.61
C LEU A 1030 51.32 -30.33 -12.27
N ALA A 1031 50.62 -31.21 -11.54
CA ALA A 1031 50.05 -30.85 -10.24
C ALA A 1031 51.15 -30.61 -9.21
N GLN A 1032 51.04 -29.62 -8.32
CA GLN A 1032 52.00 -29.42 -7.23
C GLN A 1032 51.62 -30.19 -5.96
N ASN A 1033 50.35 -30.56 -5.80
CA ASN A 1033 49.89 -31.30 -4.65
C ASN A 1033 50.19 -32.80 -4.80
N ASN A 1034 50.99 -33.35 -3.86
CA ASN A 1034 51.42 -34.75 -3.88
C ASN A 1034 50.27 -35.76 -3.73
N ASP A 1035 49.17 -35.39 -3.10
CA ASP A 1035 47.99 -36.26 -2.97
C ASP A 1035 47.20 -36.29 -4.27
N VAL A 1036 47.10 -35.15 -4.97
CA VAL A 1036 46.49 -35.06 -6.29
C VAL A 1036 47.27 -35.88 -7.33
N LYS A 1037 48.61 -35.86 -7.29
CA LYS A 1037 49.47 -36.69 -8.17
C LYS A 1037 49.22 -38.19 -8.05
N LYS A 1038 48.86 -38.66 -6.85
CA LYS A 1038 48.64 -40.10 -6.55
C LYS A 1038 47.24 -40.58 -6.91
N LEU A 1039 46.34 -39.68 -7.30
CA LEU A 1039 44.98 -40.06 -7.69
C LEU A 1039 45.00 -40.91 -8.95
N THR A 1040 44.14 -41.94 -9.00
CA THR A 1040 43.83 -42.62 -10.27
C THR A 1040 43.07 -41.66 -11.18
N LYS A 1041 43.23 -41.79 -12.51
CA LYS A 1041 42.59 -40.92 -13.51
C LYS A 1041 41.08 -40.70 -13.28
N MET A 1042 40.34 -41.74 -12.89
CA MET A 1042 38.90 -41.65 -12.61
C MET A 1042 38.60 -40.84 -11.34
N LYS A 1043 39.37 -41.03 -10.27
CA LYS A 1043 39.22 -40.26 -9.02
C LYS A 1043 39.61 -38.80 -9.20
N TYR A 1044 40.68 -38.52 -9.95
CA TYR A 1044 41.10 -37.16 -10.29
C TYR A 1044 39.98 -36.40 -11.01
N ARG A 1045 39.37 -37.00 -12.03
CA ARG A 1045 38.27 -36.35 -12.78
C ARG A 1045 37.08 -35.97 -11.89
N ASN A 1046 36.66 -36.89 -11.01
CA ASN A 1046 35.52 -36.63 -10.12
C ASN A 1046 35.83 -35.57 -9.06
N GLN A 1047 37.03 -35.63 -8.46
CA GLN A 1047 37.41 -34.66 -7.44
C GLN A 1047 37.72 -33.28 -8.03
N LEU A 1048 38.35 -33.21 -9.21
CA LEU A 1048 38.57 -31.96 -9.91
C LEU A 1048 37.24 -31.30 -10.29
N ARG A 1049 36.26 -32.08 -10.78
CA ARG A 1049 34.93 -31.56 -11.08
C ARG A 1049 34.29 -30.89 -9.87
N ASN A 1050 34.28 -31.59 -8.72
CA ASN A 1050 33.72 -31.03 -7.49
C ASN A 1050 34.49 -29.79 -7.04
N ALA A 1051 35.83 -29.82 -7.09
CA ALA A 1051 36.66 -28.69 -6.69
C ALA A 1051 36.48 -27.46 -7.60
N ILE A 1052 36.20 -27.65 -8.90
CA ILE A 1052 35.87 -26.54 -9.82
C ILE A 1052 34.51 -25.93 -9.47
N TYR A 1053 33.51 -26.77 -9.12
CA TYR A 1053 32.21 -26.27 -8.66
C TYR A 1053 32.30 -25.56 -7.31
N GLU A 1054 33.05 -26.09 -6.35
CA GLU A 1054 33.30 -25.43 -5.06
C GLU A 1054 34.00 -24.07 -5.26
N LEU A 1055 34.99 -24.00 -6.13
CA LEU A 1055 35.67 -22.74 -6.46
C LEU A 1055 34.75 -21.74 -7.18
N ALA A 1056 33.83 -22.23 -8.01
CA ALA A 1056 32.85 -21.39 -8.70
C ALA A 1056 31.77 -20.87 -7.74
N ASP A 1057 31.31 -21.71 -6.81
CA ASP A 1057 30.38 -21.35 -5.74
C ASP A 1057 30.99 -20.26 -4.85
N ASP A 1058 32.27 -20.42 -4.48
CA ASP A 1058 33.01 -19.40 -3.73
C ASP A 1058 33.18 -18.10 -4.54
N PHE A 1059 33.33 -18.18 -5.87
CA PHE A 1059 33.45 -17.01 -6.75
C PHE A 1059 32.14 -16.23 -6.94
N VAL A 1060 30.99 -16.91 -6.90
CA VAL A 1060 29.64 -16.29 -7.08
C VAL A 1060 28.97 -15.97 -5.74
N GLY A 1061 29.41 -16.60 -4.64
CA GLY A 1061 28.87 -16.44 -3.30
C GLY A 1061 29.42 -15.27 -2.47
N GLU A 1062 30.52 -14.63 -2.91
CA GLU A 1062 31.06 -13.36 -2.37
C GLU A 1062 30.35 -12.13 -2.95
#